data_AF-A0A2T7KVG0-F1
#
_entry.id   AF-A0A2T7KVG0-F1
#
_cell.length_a   1.000
_cell.length_b   1.000
_cell.length_c   1.000
_cell.angle_alpha   90.00
_cell.angle_beta   90.00
_cell.angle_gamma   90.00
#
_symmetry.space_group_name_H-M   'P 1'
#
loop_
_entity.id
_entity.type
_entity.pdbx_description
1 polymer ?
#
loop_
_entity_poly.entity_id
_entity_poly.type
_entity_poly.pdbx_seq_one_letter_code
_entity_poly.pdbx_strand_id
1 'polypeptide(L)'
;MRRRAATLAALALCMCLGTTSFAAPSFASAPQSPQSSQSPQSSQVPLGATAPAAADGAPEPDHVRASALPVDERGPAPASDAARQQDYDEPAEGPGAAPAAACDPADFTSRTGSALVQQIKASDAACVNTLFGLTGENARLAFREAQMVTVASALRDASAGYPGNGSTGVPQLVLYLRAGYYVQWYNEPAVGPYGPTLTTAIRSGLDAFFASPRSRDVTDANGEALSEAVILIDSSQENARYLLVVNRLLTGYDTSYNALWNMRAAVNNTFTVLFRGHQLPAFVAAVTADRSTADTVHSFASRNLALLGTDHAFLVTNAGRELARFLSYEALRAGVRPQVKGLLDRTSITGVTAPLWVGLAESANYYDTGNCAYFATCDLPDRLDRAALPVRHDCSGSLRIRAQEMSAAQLASTCASLAGQDAFFHGLARDDGPVAGDLNTRLEVVVYNSSDDYGTYAGAMFGIDTNNGGMYLEGDPSAAGNQPRFIAYEAEWLRPDFQIWNLNHEYTHYLDGRFTMAGDFADGMTTPTVWWVEGFAEYVSYSYRRLTYDAAIAEAGKRTYPLSTLFDTTYDNSDSTRIYRWGYLAVRYMVQSHRADLDTVLRHYRAGNWTAARTHLKTTIGTRYDAGWNAWLTACAAGDCGEATNPPDPTDPPDLPECTLPERTRLDRNCARSGVSARAGDYAYLTLYVPAGTTKLRLSTHGGTGNADLYHRAGTWPSKTDFTHRSAKPGNAETVTVNNPTPGWNYVSIAAEQAVSGLVVSAEF
;
A
#
# COMPACT_ATOMS: atom_id res chain seq x y z
N MET A 1 1.11 55.20 40.10
CA MET A 1 1.17 56.66 40.34
C MET A 1 -0.22 57.26 40.07
N ARG A 2 -0.75 58.01 41.05
CA ARG A 2 -1.79 59.09 40.99
C ARG A 2 -3.02 58.89 40.07
N ARG A 3 -4.26 59.17 40.45
CA ARG A 3 -4.97 59.65 41.65
C ARG A 3 -6.46 59.63 41.23
N ARG A 4 -7.35 59.26 42.17
CA ARG A 4 -8.64 59.90 42.58
C ARG A 4 -9.57 60.43 41.47
N ALA A 5 -10.89 60.30 41.52
CA ALA A 5 -11.79 60.37 42.66
C ALA A 5 -13.22 59.96 42.22
N ALA A 6 -14.05 59.47 43.15
CA ALA A 6 -15.33 60.09 43.54
C ALA A 6 -16.53 59.77 42.63
N THR A 7 -17.74 59.45 43.08
CA THR A 7 -18.36 59.00 44.34
C THR A 7 -19.86 58.86 44.00
N LEU A 8 -20.60 58.15 44.86
CA LEU A 8 -22.05 58.25 45.09
C LEU A 8 -22.96 57.60 44.01
N ALA A 9 -24.02 56.87 44.34
CA ALA A 9 -24.58 56.42 45.61
C ALA A 9 -25.66 55.37 45.32
N ALA A 10 -25.90 54.49 46.29
CA ALA A 10 -27.20 54.08 46.85
C ALA A 10 -28.32 53.61 45.87
N LEU A 11 -29.17 52.63 46.15
CA LEU A 11 -29.53 51.82 47.32
C LEU A 11 -30.55 50.81 46.78
N ALA A 12 -30.68 49.64 47.43
CA ALA A 12 -31.96 48.96 47.74
C ALA A 12 -32.89 48.52 46.58
N LEU A 13 -33.67 47.45 46.63
CA LEU A 13 -33.87 46.31 47.54
C LEU A 13 -34.96 45.44 46.85
N CYS A 14 -34.85 44.12 47.03
CA CYS A 14 -35.93 43.14 47.18
C CYS A 14 -36.96 42.80 46.06
N MET A 15 -37.07 41.48 45.86
CA MET A 15 -38.28 40.64 45.74
C MET A 15 -39.12 40.80 44.46
N CYS A 16 -39.79 39.80 43.90
CA CYS A 16 -39.90 38.35 44.07
C CYS A 16 -40.76 37.84 42.89
N LEU A 17 -40.55 36.58 42.50
CA LEU A 17 -41.55 35.60 42.01
C LEU A 17 -42.40 35.91 40.77
N GLY A 18 -42.50 34.92 39.87
CA GLY A 18 -43.73 34.73 39.09
C GLY A 18 -43.55 34.17 37.67
N THR A 19 -43.55 32.85 37.61
CA THR A 19 -43.64 31.91 36.48
C THR A 19 -44.66 32.16 35.34
N THR A 20 -44.41 31.46 34.22
CA THR A 20 -45.29 31.00 33.11
C THR A 20 -45.54 31.97 31.94
N SER A 21 -45.80 31.59 30.69
CA SER A 21 -45.41 30.52 29.74
C SER A 21 -46.16 30.81 28.41
N PHE A 22 -45.56 30.45 27.28
CA PHE A 22 -46.15 30.17 25.94
C PHE A 22 -46.61 31.28 24.96
N ALA A 23 -46.00 31.17 23.77
CA ALA A 23 -46.57 31.21 22.40
C ALA A 23 -46.57 32.52 21.57
N ALA A 24 -46.11 32.35 20.32
CA ALA A 24 -45.80 33.32 19.23
C ALA A 24 -47.04 33.62 18.34
N PRO A 25 -46.97 34.08 17.04
CA PRO A 25 -45.94 34.79 16.24
C PRO A 25 -46.50 35.95 15.33
N SER A 26 -45.62 36.50 14.46
CA SER A 26 -45.89 37.18 13.15
C SER A 26 -46.27 38.69 13.19
N PHE A 27 -45.82 39.63 12.34
CA PHE A 27 -45.37 39.63 10.93
C PHE A 27 -44.37 40.79 10.60
N ALA A 28 -43.71 40.62 9.45
CA ALA A 28 -42.75 41.47 8.69
C ALA A 28 -43.10 42.98 8.51
N SER A 29 -42.16 43.90 8.27
CA SER A 29 -41.54 44.17 6.94
C SER A 29 -40.38 45.20 6.96
N ALA A 30 -39.46 45.07 5.99
CA ALA A 30 -38.19 45.76 5.64
C ALA A 30 -38.26 47.32 5.38
N PRO A 31 -37.17 48.14 5.19
CA PRO A 31 -35.96 47.88 4.34
C PRO A 31 -34.56 48.46 4.74
N GLN A 32 -33.51 47.84 4.15
CA GLN A 32 -32.14 48.24 3.73
C GLN A 32 -31.28 49.34 4.43
N SER A 33 -30.14 48.88 5.01
CA SER A 33 -28.70 49.31 5.08
C SER A 33 -28.22 50.78 4.85
N PRO A 34 -27.00 51.23 5.31
CA PRO A 34 -25.84 50.46 5.84
C PRO A 34 -25.02 51.04 7.06
N GLN A 35 -24.06 50.22 7.54
CA GLN A 35 -22.76 50.50 8.21
C GLN A 35 -22.59 50.50 9.78
N SER A 36 -21.78 49.51 10.24
CA SER A 36 -20.69 49.44 11.28
C SER A 36 -20.84 50.17 12.65
N SER A 37 -20.39 49.68 13.82
CA SER A 37 -19.43 48.63 14.24
C SER A 37 -19.53 48.36 15.77
N GLN A 38 -19.46 47.08 16.19
CA GLN A 38 -19.00 46.43 17.45
C GLN A 38 -19.23 47.14 18.81
N SER A 39 -19.96 46.64 19.83
CA SER A 39 -19.89 45.42 20.71
C SER A 39 -20.04 45.94 22.18
N PRO A 40 -20.43 45.22 23.27
CA PRO A 40 -20.52 43.76 23.52
C PRO A 40 -21.74 43.25 24.36
N GLN A 41 -21.86 41.91 24.51
CA GLN A 41 -22.37 41.09 25.66
C GLN A 41 -23.48 40.02 25.41
N SER A 42 -23.11 38.80 25.85
CA SER A 42 -23.86 37.63 26.35
C SER A 42 -24.81 36.84 25.45
N SER A 43 -24.55 35.53 25.30
CA SER A 43 -25.42 34.44 25.82
C SER A 43 -24.81 33.06 25.52
N GLN A 44 -24.68 32.22 26.55
CA GLN A 44 -24.22 30.82 26.47
C GLN A 44 -25.33 29.93 25.89
N VAL A 45 -24.94 28.99 25.00
CA VAL A 45 -25.73 27.84 24.53
C VAL A 45 -24.81 26.60 24.59
N PRO A 46 -25.29 25.39 24.93
CA PRO A 46 -24.44 24.25 25.29
C PRO A 46 -23.67 23.68 24.10
N LEU A 47 -22.41 23.33 24.36
CA LEU A 47 -21.48 22.67 23.44
C LEU A 47 -22.07 21.35 22.91
N GLY A 48 -22.53 21.37 21.66
CA GLY A 48 -22.59 20.16 20.84
C GLY A 48 -21.16 19.71 20.55
N ALA A 49 -20.91 18.41 20.71
CA ALA A 49 -19.63 17.79 20.41
C ALA A 49 -19.24 18.11 18.96
N THR A 50 -18.28 19.01 18.79
CA THR A 50 -17.58 19.20 17.52
C THR A 50 -16.78 17.95 17.26
N ALA A 51 -17.08 17.30 16.13
CA ALA A 51 -16.30 16.22 15.56
C ALA A 51 -14.80 16.62 15.50
N PRO A 52 -13.85 15.71 15.75
CA PRO A 52 -12.49 15.91 15.32
C PRO A 52 -12.47 16.10 13.80
N ALA A 53 -11.70 17.08 13.36
CA ALA A 53 -11.60 17.49 11.97
C ALA A 53 -11.19 16.32 11.05
N ALA A 54 -11.80 16.28 9.87
CA ALA A 54 -11.33 15.48 8.75
C ALA A 54 -9.88 15.85 8.44
N ALA A 55 -9.04 14.84 8.23
CA ALA A 55 -7.90 14.99 7.35
C ALA A 55 -8.49 15.21 5.94
N ASP A 56 -8.59 16.47 5.52
CA ASP A 56 -8.91 16.83 4.15
C ASP A 56 -7.74 16.41 3.25
N GLY A 57 -7.92 15.29 2.54
CA GLY A 57 -7.01 14.77 1.52
C GLY A 57 -7.65 13.54 0.88
N ALA A 58 -7.44 13.34 -0.42
CA ALA A 58 -7.70 12.02 -1.03
C ALA A 58 -6.92 10.96 -0.23
N PRO A 59 -7.45 9.74 -0.03
CA PRO A 59 -6.68 8.68 0.61
C PRO A 59 -5.36 8.49 -0.16
N GLU A 60 -4.24 8.73 0.51
CA GLU A 60 -2.91 8.41 -0.01
C GLU A 60 -2.82 6.90 -0.27
N PRO A 61 -2.15 6.45 -1.34
CA PRO A 61 -1.97 5.03 -1.59
C PRO A 61 -1.18 4.36 -0.47
N ASP A 62 -1.30 3.04 -0.36
CA ASP A 62 -0.69 2.27 0.72
C ASP A 62 0.85 2.29 0.68
N HIS A 63 1.48 2.72 -0.43
CA HIS A 63 2.92 2.66 -0.67
C HIS A 63 3.60 4.00 -1.01
N VAL A 64 2.87 5.11 -1.15
CA VAL A 64 3.45 6.46 -1.27
C VAL A 64 2.76 7.41 -0.32
N ARG A 65 3.52 8.10 0.55
CA ARG A 65 2.97 9.04 1.52
C ARG A 65 3.80 10.30 1.70
N ALA A 66 3.11 11.42 1.91
CA ALA A 66 3.74 12.70 2.23
C ALA A 66 4.21 12.77 3.70
N SER A 67 3.47 12.13 4.61
CA SER A 67 3.73 12.25 6.05
C SER A 67 3.62 10.95 6.84
N ALA A 68 4.24 10.94 8.01
CA ALA A 68 4.23 9.80 8.91
C ALA A 68 2.85 9.64 9.58
N LEU A 69 2.32 8.41 9.56
CA LEU A 69 1.12 7.95 10.24
C LEU A 69 1.30 7.96 11.78
N PRO A 70 0.52 8.77 12.52
CA PRO A 70 0.53 8.80 13.98
C PRO A 70 0.18 7.44 14.62
N VAL A 71 0.69 7.17 15.83
CA VAL A 71 0.48 5.89 16.54
C VAL A 71 -1.01 5.62 16.83
N ASP A 72 -1.80 6.66 17.07
CA ASP A 72 -3.23 6.55 17.30
C ASP A 72 -4.05 6.24 16.05
N GLU A 73 -3.49 6.47 14.87
CA GLU A 73 -4.09 6.14 13.57
C GLU A 73 -3.66 4.76 13.07
N ARG A 74 -2.66 4.13 13.69
CA ARG A 74 -2.22 2.77 13.34
C ARG A 74 -3.13 1.71 13.93
N GLY A 75 -3.95 1.12 13.07
CA GLY A 75 -4.87 0.04 13.41
C GLY A 75 -4.18 -1.27 13.80
N PRO A 76 -4.97 -2.28 14.23
CA PRO A 76 -4.48 -3.62 14.47
C PRO A 76 -3.90 -4.26 13.20
N ALA A 77 -2.85 -5.05 13.35
CA ALA A 77 -2.31 -5.86 12.25
C ALA A 77 -3.36 -6.86 11.75
N PRO A 78 -3.49 -7.06 10.43
CA PRO A 78 -4.41 -8.04 9.87
C PRO A 78 -4.01 -9.48 10.23
N ALA A 79 -4.93 -10.41 10.01
CA ALA A 79 -4.68 -11.85 10.23
C ALA A 79 -3.94 -12.53 9.05
N SER A 80 -3.64 -11.77 7.99
CA SER A 80 -2.96 -12.22 6.78
C SER A 80 -1.80 -11.28 6.46
N ASP A 81 -0.68 -11.85 6.02
CA ASP A 81 0.46 -11.10 5.51
C ASP A 81 0.41 -10.91 3.98
N ALA A 82 -0.68 -11.36 3.35
CA ALA A 82 -0.85 -11.32 1.90
C ALA A 82 -0.63 -9.92 1.31
N ALA A 83 -1.12 -8.87 1.96
CA ALA A 83 -0.94 -7.50 1.48
C ALA A 83 0.50 -6.99 1.59
N ARG A 84 1.34 -7.58 2.47
CA ARG A 84 2.79 -7.32 2.45
C ARG A 84 3.41 -7.99 1.23
N GLN A 85 3.12 -9.26 1.02
CA GLN A 85 3.66 -10.06 -0.09
C GLN A 85 3.05 -9.71 -1.46
N GLN A 86 2.04 -8.84 -1.49
CA GLN A 86 1.35 -8.46 -2.69
C GLN A 86 2.29 -7.65 -3.59
N ASP A 87 2.42 -8.10 -4.83
CA ASP A 87 2.95 -7.29 -5.91
C ASP A 87 1.90 -6.22 -6.24
N TYR A 88 2.29 -4.94 -6.34
CA TYR A 88 1.34 -3.85 -6.64
C TYR A 88 0.59 -4.09 -7.96
N ASP A 89 1.21 -4.86 -8.85
CA ASP A 89 0.66 -5.30 -10.12
C ASP A 89 -0.42 -6.37 -10.03
N GLU A 90 -0.49 -7.09 -8.91
CA GLU A 90 -1.48 -8.13 -8.70
C GLU A 90 -2.75 -7.54 -8.04
N PRO A 91 -3.95 -7.90 -8.52
CA PRO A 91 -5.17 -7.53 -7.82
C PRO A 91 -5.13 -8.04 -6.39
N ALA A 92 -5.58 -7.21 -5.44
CA ALA A 92 -5.66 -7.60 -4.04
C ALA A 92 -6.54 -8.85 -3.92
N GLU A 93 -5.90 -10.00 -3.69
CA GLU A 93 -6.62 -11.22 -3.40
C GLU A 93 -7.19 -11.09 -1.97
N GLY A 94 -8.45 -10.65 -1.90
CA GLY A 94 -9.26 -10.92 -0.71
C GLY A 94 -9.29 -12.43 -0.45
N PRO A 95 -9.39 -12.86 0.82
CA PRO A 95 -9.36 -14.28 1.16
C PRO A 95 -10.47 -15.02 0.40
N GLY A 96 -10.09 -15.86 -0.57
CA GLY A 96 -10.99 -16.74 -1.29
C GLY A 96 -11.99 -16.05 -2.23
N ALA A 97 -11.52 -15.20 -3.15
CA ALA A 97 -12.34 -14.78 -4.28
C ALA A 97 -12.53 -15.97 -5.26
N ALA A 98 -13.54 -16.80 -4.98
CA ALA A 98 -14.12 -17.66 -6.01
C ALA A 98 -14.54 -16.78 -7.21
N PRO A 99 -14.50 -17.30 -8.46
CA PRO A 99 -14.89 -16.54 -9.64
C PRO A 99 -16.24 -15.89 -9.40
N ALA A 100 -16.30 -14.57 -9.58
CA ALA A 100 -17.45 -13.74 -9.24
C ALA A 100 -18.74 -14.40 -9.73
N ALA A 101 -19.55 -14.89 -8.79
CA ALA A 101 -20.91 -15.28 -9.09
C ALA A 101 -21.62 -14.07 -9.73
N ALA A 102 -22.51 -14.32 -10.67
CA ALA A 102 -23.34 -13.31 -11.33
C ALA A 102 -24.30 -12.66 -10.31
N CYS A 103 -23.76 -11.79 -9.46
CA CYS A 103 -24.50 -11.07 -8.45
C CYS A 103 -24.97 -9.75 -9.07
N ASP A 104 -26.24 -9.70 -9.47
CA ASP A 104 -26.84 -8.47 -10.00
C ASP A 104 -27.26 -7.58 -8.83
N PRO A 105 -26.74 -6.34 -8.69
CA PRO A 105 -27.22 -5.39 -7.68
C PRO A 105 -28.72 -5.17 -7.72
N ALA A 106 -29.35 -5.28 -8.90
CA ALA A 106 -30.80 -5.18 -9.07
C ALA A 106 -31.56 -6.20 -8.22
N ASP A 107 -30.93 -7.32 -7.86
CA ASP A 107 -31.58 -8.32 -7.03
C ASP A 107 -31.85 -7.82 -5.60
N PHE A 108 -31.02 -6.92 -5.11
CA PHE A 108 -31.15 -6.33 -3.77
C PHE A 108 -31.88 -4.99 -3.82
N THR A 109 -31.61 -4.16 -4.84
CA THR A 109 -32.17 -2.80 -4.92
C THR A 109 -33.65 -2.76 -5.30
N SER A 110 -34.15 -3.79 -6.00
CA SER A 110 -35.56 -3.89 -6.41
C SER A 110 -36.49 -4.54 -5.36
N ARG A 111 -35.92 -5.17 -4.31
CA ARG A 111 -36.68 -5.90 -3.29
C ARG A 111 -36.72 -5.14 -1.97
N THR A 112 -37.78 -5.35 -1.19
CA THR A 112 -37.94 -4.76 0.14
C THR A 112 -38.57 -5.78 1.09
N GLY A 113 -38.55 -5.53 2.40
CA GLY A 113 -39.26 -6.38 3.36
C GLY A 113 -38.76 -7.83 3.36
N SER A 114 -39.68 -8.78 3.47
CA SER A 114 -39.35 -10.21 3.48
C SER A 114 -38.74 -10.72 2.18
N ALA A 115 -39.06 -10.13 1.02
CA ALA A 115 -38.50 -10.53 -0.26
C ALA A 115 -36.99 -10.20 -0.33
N LEU A 116 -36.58 -9.06 0.23
CA LEU A 116 -35.16 -8.71 0.36
C LEU A 116 -34.44 -9.69 1.27
N VAL A 117 -35.02 -9.99 2.44
CA VAL A 117 -34.44 -10.95 3.40
C VAL A 117 -34.26 -12.34 2.76
N GLN A 118 -35.25 -12.82 2.02
CA GLN A 118 -35.16 -14.09 1.31
C GLN A 118 -34.06 -14.09 0.24
N GLN A 119 -33.94 -13.00 -0.51
CA GLN A 119 -32.86 -12.84 -1.49
C GLN A 119 -31.49 -12.89 -0.82
N ILE A 120 -31.28 -12.12 0.25
CA ILE A 120 -30.01 -12.10 0.99
C ILE A 120 -29.64 -13.49 1.49
N LYS A 121 -30.59 -14.22 2.08
CA LYS A 121 -30.35 -15.58 2.60
C LYS A 121 -30.08 -16.62 1.51
N ALA A 122 -30.57 -16.40 0.30
CA ALA A 122 -30.39 -17.31 -0.83
C ALA A 122 -29.06 -17.07 -1.57
N SER A 123 -28.44 -15.90 -1.40
CA SER A 123 -27.16 -15.56 -2.00
C SER A 123 -25.97 -16.23 -1.29
N ASP A 124 -24.88 -16.45 -2.01
CA ASP A 124 -23.60 -16.77 -1.37
C ASP A 124 -22.93 -15.50 -0.80
N ALA A 125 -21.94 -15.69 0.08
CA ALA A 125 -21.22 -14.58 0.71
C ALA A 125 -20.47 -13.73 -0.32
N ALA A 126 -19.92 -14.35 -1.37
CA ALA A 126 -19.20 -13.65 -2.44
C ALA A 126 -20.09 -12.64 -3.18
N CYS A 127 -21.34 -13.02 -3.48
CA CYS A 127 -22.35 -12.13 -4.04
C CYS A 127 -22.68 -10.98 -3.09
N VAL A 128 -23.00 -11.27 -1.82
CA VAL A 128 -23.30 -10.18 -0.86
C VAL A 128 -22.09 -9.24 -0.68
N ASN A 129 -20.86 -9.76 -0.78
CA ASN A 129 -19.65 -8.97 -0.67
C ASN A 129 -19.48 -7.95 -1.82
N THR A 130 -20.03 -8.20 -3.00
CA THR A 130 -19.99 -7.21 -4.11
C THR A 130 -20.76 -5.93 -3.78
N LEU A 131 -21.70 -5.99 -2.83
CA LEU A 131 -22.54 -4.86 -2.46
C LEU A 131 -21.77 -3.74 -1.74
N PHE A 132 -20.56 -4.01 -1.22
CA PHE A 132 -19.69 -2.98 -0.62
C PHE A 132 -19.26 -1.91 -1.62
N GLY A 133 -19.29 -2.21 -2.93
CA GLY A 133 -18.94 -1.27 -4.00
C GLY A 133 -20.11 -0.45 -4.55
N LEU A 134 -21.31 -0.55 -3.97
CA LEU A 134 -22.46 0.20 -4.48
C LEU A 134 -22.33 1.70 -4.20
N THR A 135 -22.70 2.52 -5.18
CA THR A 135 -22.75 3.97 -5.09
C THR A 135 -24.08 4.51 -5.62
N GLY A 136 -24.34 5.80 -5.42
CA GLY A 136 -25.49 6.51 -5.98
C GLY A 136 -26.85 5.87 -5.64
N GLU A 137 -27.72 5.76 -6.64
CA GLU A 137 -29.09 5.25 -6.45
C GLU A 137 -29.14 3.79 -6.01
N ASN A 138 -28.19 2.96 -6.48
CA ASN A 138 -28.10 1.56 -6.06
C ASN A 138 -27.75 1.46 -4.57
N ALA A 139 -26.79 2.27 -4.09
CA ALA A 139 -26.47 2.35 -2.67
C ALA A 139 -27.70 2.75 -1.84
N ARG A 140 -28.43 3.78 -2.28
CA ARG A 140 -29.64 4.24 -1.60
C ARG A 140 -30.72 3.17 -1.53
N LEU A 141 -31.02 2.51 -2.65
CA LEU A 141 -32.10 1.53 -2.73
C LEU A 141 -31.81 0.27 -1.90
N ALA A 142 -30.54 -0.18 -1.89
CA ALA A 142 -30.11 -1.30 -1.07
C ALA A 142 -30.06 -0.95 0.43
N PHE A 143 -29.53 0.21 0.79
CA PHE A 143 -29.07 0.44 2.16
C PHE A 143 -29.75 1.58 2.92
N ARG A 144 -30.77 2.24 2.38
CA ARG A 144 -31.57 3.20 3.18
C ARG A 144 -32.09 2.55 4.48
N GLU A 145 -32.24 3.36 5.55
CA GLU A 145 -32.51 2.90 6.92
C GLU A 145 -33.61 1.81 7.01
N ALA A 146 -34.71 1.95 6.27
CA ALA A 146 -35.82 0.98 6.28
C ALA A 146 -35.40 -0.45 5.88
N GLN A 147 -34.47 -0.60 4.94
CA GLN A 147 -33.95 -1.92 4.55
C GLN A 147 -33.06 -2.48 5.64
N MET A 148 -32.17 -1.65 6.18
CA MET A 148 -31.27 -2.01 7.25
C MET A 148 -32.04 -2.48 8.50
N VAL A 149 -33.11 -1.77 8.88
CA VAL A 149 -33.99 -2.15 9.99
C VAL A 149 -34.66 -3.50 9.74
N THR A 150 -35.11 -3.73 8.51
CA THR A 150 -35.72 -4.99 8.09
C THR A 150 -34.73 -6.15 8.23
N VAL A 151 -33.52 -5.99 7.72
CA VAL A 151 -32.47 -7.03 7.74
C VAL A 151 -31.97 -7.26 9.17
N ALA A 152 -31.82 -6.22 9.99
CA ALA A 152 -31.45 -6.35 11.41
C ALA A 152 -32.51 -7.11 12.22
N SER A 153 -33.80 -6.87 11.93
CA SER A 153 -34.90 -7.64 12.53
C SER A 153 -34.88 -9.11 12.07
N ALA A 154 -34.55 -9.36 10.80
CA ALA A 154 -34.40 -10.72 10.30
C ALA A 154 -33.19 -11.45 10.91
N LEU A 155 -32.10 -10.74 11.22
CA LEU A 155 -30.95 -11.30 11.96
C LEU A 155 -31.37 -11.74 13.35
N ARG A 156 -32.15 -10.92 14.08
CA ARG A 156 -32.72 -11.30 15.38
C ARG A 156 -33.51 -12.60 15.28
N ASP A 157 -34.43 -12.68 14.33
CA ASP A 157 -35.33 -13.83 14.18
C ASP A 157 -34.58 -15.09 13.75
N ALA A 158 -33.61 -14.96 12.84
CA ALA A 158 -32.76 -16.07 12.40
C ALA A 158 -31.84 -16.58 13.53
N SER A 159 -31.39 -15.69 14.42
CA SER A 159 -30.48 -16.02 15.51
C SER A 159 -31.09 -16.92 16.58
N ALA A 160 -32.42 -16.88 16.76
CA ALA A 160 -33.13 -17.74 17.71
C ALA A 160 -32.97 -19.24 17.40
N GLY A 161 -32.81 -19.60 16.12
CA GLY A 161 -32.58 -20.96 15.64
C GLY A 161 -31.21 -21.16 15.00
N TYR A 162 -30.23 -20.31 15.29
CA TYR A 162 -28.92 -20.36 14.63
C TYR A 162 -28.20 -21.70 14.91
N PRO A 163 -27.86 -22.49 13.88
CA PRO A 163 -27.33 -23.85 14.07
C PRO A 163 -25.81 -23.91 14.34
N GLY A 164 -25.10 -22.78 14.27
CA GLY A 164 -23.63 -22.72 14.33
C GLY A 164 -22.96 -22.85 12.96
N ASN A 165 -23.67 -22.57 11.87
CA ASN A 165 -23.16 -22.54 10.50
C ASN A 165 -24.06 -21.68 9.59
N GLY A 166 -23.64 -21.48 8.33
CA GLY A 166 -24.34 -20.63 7.36
C GLY A 166 -25.67 -21.14 6.80
N SER A 167 -26.16 -22.32 7.17
CA SER A 167 -27.33 -22.95 6.52
C SER A 167 -28.66 -22.18 6.65
N THR A 168 -28.77 -21.22 7.57
CA THR A 168 -29.97 -20.37 7.76
C THR A 168 -29.83 -18.96 7.18
N GLY A 169 -28.72 -18.67 6.52
CA GLY A 169 -28.40 -17.38 5.92
C GLY A 169 -27.94 -16.30 6.91
N VAL A 170 -27.57 -16.68 8.14
CA VAL A 170 -27.10 -15.72 9.16
C VAL A 170 -25.82 -14.97 8.73
N PRO A 171 -24.76 -15.63 8.20
CA PRO A 171 -23.59 -14.91 7.69
C PRO A 171 -23.97 -13.83 6.66
N GLN A 172 -24.83 -14.15 5.71
CA GLN A 172 -25.29 -13.24 4.65
C GLN A 172 -26.04 -12.02 5.22
N LEU A 173 -26.90 -12.24 6.23
CA LEU A 173 -27.60 -11.13 6.88
C LEU A 173 -26.63 -10.19 7.59
N VAL A 174 -25.64 -10.74 8.31
CA VAL A 174 -24.62 -9.94 8.99
C VAL A 174 -23.75 -9.18 7.97
N LEU A 175 -23.30 -9.85 6.91
CA LEU A 175 -22.49 -9.27 5.85
C LEU A 175 -23.23 -8.16 5.11
N TYR A 176 -24.54 -8.32 4.84
CA TYR A 176 -25.37 -7.27 4.26
C TYR A 176 -25.45 -6.03 5.15
N LEU A 177 -25.60 -6.22 6.48
CA LEU A 177 -25.63 -5.11 7.43
C LEU A 177 -24.28 -4.40 7.49
N ARG A 178 -23.16 -5.15 7.44
CA ARG A 178 -21.83 -4.53 7.32
C ARG A 178 -21.70 -3.72 6.04
N ALA A 179 -22.12 -4.27 4.90
CA ALA A 179 -22.09 -3.58 3.61
C ALA A 179 -22.88 -2.27 3.68
N GLY A 180 -24.06 -2.28 4.32
CA GLY A 180 -24.87 -1.07 4.47
C GLY A 180 -24.20 0.02 5.30
N TYR A 181 -23.61 -0.31 6.45
CA TYR A 181 -22.84 0.65 7.24
C TYR A 181 -21.61 1.18 6.49
N TYR A 182 -20.87 0.30 5.81
CA TYR A 182 -19.72 0.69 5.01
C TYR A 182 -20.11 1.65 3.88
N VAL A 183 -21.10 1.27 3.08
CA VAL A 183 -21.56 2.08 1.95
C VAL A 183 -22.16 3.40 2.42
N GLN A 184 -22.93 3.39 3.51
CA GLN A 184 -23.48 4.62 4.09
C GLN A 184 -22.39 5.57 4.59
N TRP A 185 -21.30 5.07 5.16
CA TRP A 185 -20.17 5.90 5.58
C TRP A 185 -19.57 6.70 4.41
N TYR A 186 -19.31 6.04 3.27
CA TYR A 186 -18.69 6.68 2.10
C TYR A 186 -19.69 7.37 1.16
N ASN A 187 -20.98 7.03 1.23
CA ASN A 187 -22.03 7.52 0.33
C ASN A 187 -23.24 8.07 1.09
N GLU A 188 -23.04 8.66 2.26
CA GLU A 188 -24.13 9.22 3.10
C GLU A 188 -25.08 10.13 2.30
N PRO A 189 -24.61 11.06 1.43
CA PRO A 189 -25.51 11.92 0.68
C PRO A 189 -26.51 11.16 -0.20
N ALA A 190 -26.14 9.96 -0.66
CA ALA A 190 -27.03 9.09 -1.43
C ALA A 190 -27.90 8.22 -0.53
N VAL A 191 -27.32 7.55 0.47
CA VAL A 191 -28.01 6.56 1.33
C VAL A 191 -28.95 7.21 2.34
N GLY A 192 -28.55 8.36 2.87
CA GLY A 192 -29.19 9.03 4.00
C GLY A 192 -28.64 8.57 5.35
N PRO A 193 -28.95 9.31 6.43
CA PRO A 193 -28.46 9.02 7.77
C PRO A 193 -29.16 7.80 8.38
N TYR A 194 -28.49 7.14 9.32
CA TYR A 194 -29.08 6.11 10.17
C TYR A 194 -29.43 6.67 11.54
N GLY A 195 -30.66 6.39 11.99
CA GLY A 195 -31.21 6.90 13.23
C GLY A 195 -31.36 5.86 14.33
N PRO A 196 -31.97 6.26 15.47
CA PRO A 196 -32.16 5.40 16.64
C PRO A 196 -32.98 4.13 16.36
N THR A 197 -33.81 4.14 15.31
CA THR A 197 -34.60 2.98 14.88
C THR A 197 -33.68 1.86 14.42
N LEU A 198 -32.71 2.16 13.54
CA LEU A 198 -31.72 1.17 13.12
C LEU A 198 -30.83 0.74 14.29
N THR A 199 -30.36 1.67 15.13
CA THR A 199 -29.58 1.35 16.32
C THR A 199 -30.29 0.31 17.20
N THR A 200 -31.60 0.50 17.44
CA THR A 200 -32.41 -0.44 18.23
C THR A 200 -32.54 -1.81 17.55
N ALA A 201 -32.76 -1.82 16.23
CA ALA A 201 -32.88 -3.06 15.47
C ALA A 201 -31.56 -3.85 15.43
N ILE A 202 -30.43 -3.17 15.21
CA ILE A 202 -29.08 -3.77 15.22
C ILE A 202 -28.75 -4.36 16.58
N ARG A 203 -28.99 -3.61 17.66
CA ARG A 203 -28.82 -4.14 19.02
C ARG A 203 -29.63 -5.40 19.23
N SER A 204 -30.89 -5.41 18.80
CA SER A 204 -31.74 -6.59 18.93
C SER A 204 -31.22 -7.80 18.13
N GLY A 205 -30.69 -7.57 16.92
CA GLY A 205 -30.06 -8.60 16.09
C GLY A 205 -28.79 -9.17 16.70
N LEU A 206 -27.85 -8.31 17.09
CA LEU A 206 -26.58 -8.70 17.71
C LEU A 206 -26.80 -9.36 19.09
N ASP A 207 -27.72 -8.85 19.90
CA ASP A 207 -28.08 -9.45 21.19
C ASP A 207 -28.58 -10.88 21.01
N ALA A 208 -29.47 -11.12 20.04
CA ALA A 208 -29.98 -12.46 19.75
C ALA A 208 -28.88 -13.39 19.21
N PHE A 209 -28.01 -12.90 18.32
CA PHE A 209 -26.90 -13.67 17.79
C PHE A 209 -25.91 -14.10 18.90
N PHE A 210 -25.43 -13.15 19.70
CA PHE A 210 -24.45 -13.46 20.76
C PHE A 210 -25.05 -14.21 21.96
N ALA A 211 -26.37 -14.15 22.16
CA ALA A 211 -27.07 -14.97 23.14
C ALA A 211 -27.17 -16.45 22.71
N SER A 212 -27.19 -16.74 21.40
CA SER A 212 -27.25 -18.12 20.90
C SER A 212 -26.07 -18.94 21.42
N PRO A 213 -26.31 -20.13 22.04
CA PRO A 213 -25.24 -21.01 22.47
C PRO A 213 -24.30 -21.43 21.33
N ARG A 214 -24.85 -21.57 20.12
CA ARG A 214 -24.09 -21.98 18.92
C ARG A 214 -23.14 -20.90 18.42
N SER A 215 -23.34 -19.62 18.78
CA SER A 215 -22.35 -18.55 18.53
C SER A 215 -21.02 -18.77 19.26
N ARG A 216 -20.98 -19.71 20.23
CA ARG A 216 -19.79 -20.07 21.00
C ARG A 216 -19.12 -21.36 20.49
N ASP A 217 -19.66 -22.01 19.47
CA ASP A 217 -19.05 -23.22 18.93
C ASP A 217 -17.67 -22.90 18.33
N VAL A 218 -16.65 -23.66 18.71
CA VAL A 218 -15.30 -23.52 18.15
C VAL A 218 -15.22 -24.36 16.86
N THR A 219 -15.81 -23.83 15.80
CA THR A 219 -15.82 -24.44 14.46
C THR A 219 -15.68 -23.34 13.41
N ASP A 220 -15.06 -23.65 12.28
CA ASP A 220 -14.86 -22.65 11.22
C ASP A 220 -16.19 -22.17 10.63
N ALA A 221 -17.18 -23.05 10.55
CA ALA A 221 -18.53 -22.74 10.07
C ALA A 221 -19.28 -21.74 10.98
N ASN A 222 -19.10 -21.81 12.29
CA ASN A 222 -19.59 -20.76 13.20
C ASN A 222 -18.75 -19.48 13.06
N GLY A 223 -17.43 -19.67 12.93
CA GLY A 223 -16.47 -18.59 12.74
C GLY A 223 -16.90 -17.61 11.65
N GLU A 224 -17.40 -18.10 10.51
CA GLU A 224 -17.86 -17.26 9.39
C GLU A 224 -18.89 -16.21 9.80
N ALA A 225 -19.92 -16.58 10.57
CA ALA A 225 -20.89 -15.60 11.07
C ALA A 225 -20.32 -14.77 12.23
N LEU A 226 -19.51 -15.39 13.08
CA LEU A 226 -18.98 -14.78 14.30
C LEU A 226 -17.98 -13.66 13.99
N SER A 227 -17.05 -13.87 13.06
CA SER A 227 -16.04 -12.87 12.66
C SER A 227 -16.71 -11.63 12.09
N GLU A 228 -17.71 -11.83 11.24
CA GLU A 228 -18.54 -10.81 10.63
C GLU A 228 -19.36 -10.04 11.67
N ALA A 229 -19.97 -10.75 12.63
CA ALA A 229 -20.76 -10.13 13.68
C ALA A 229 -19.90 -9.28 14.63
N VAL A 230 -18.64 -9.67 14.87
CA VAL A 230 -17.69 -8.85 15.64
C VAL A 230 -17.32 -7.57 14.90
N ILE A 231 -17.16 -7.62 13.57
CA ILE A 231 -16.95 -6.39 12.79
C ILE A 231 -18.21 -5.52 12.79
N LEU A 232 -19.40 -6.11 12.74
CA LEU A 232 -20.66 -5.36 12.79
C LEU A 232 -20.84 -4.58 14.11
N ILE A 233 -20.27 -5.03 15.23
CA ILE A 233 -20.18 -4.22 16.46
C ILE A 233 -19.53 -2.87 16.16
N ASP A 234 -18.40 -2.89 15.46
CA ASP A 234 -17.65 -1.70 15.10
C ASP A 234 -18.34 -0.87 14.01
N SER A 235 -18.80 -1.52 12.93
CA SER A 235 -19.51 -0.85 11.83
C SER A 235 -20.74 -0.08 12.30
N SER A 236 -21.40 -0.57 13.35
CA SER A 236 -22.57 0.09 13.96
C SER A 236 -22.23 1.02 15.13
N GLN A 237 -20.94 1.22 15.44
CA GLN A 237 -20.43 2.03 16.57
C GLN A 237 -20.97 1.58 17.95
N GLU A 238 -21.23 0.30 18.12
CA GLU A 238 -21.75 -0.32 19.35
C GLU A 238 -20.63 -0.89 20.25
N ASN A 239 -19.39 -0.45 20.05
CA ASN A 239 -18.17 -0.96 20.69
C ASN A 239 -18.29 -1.04 22.23
N ALA A 240 -18.89 -0.01 22.86
CA ALA A 240 -19.09 0.05 24.31
C ALA A 240 -20.07 -1.02 24.82
N ARG A 241 -21.18 -1.25 24.10
CA ARG A 241 -22.25 -2.17 24.52
C ARG A 241 -21.76 -3.62 24.52
N TYR A 242 -20.92 -3.98 23.56
CA TYR A 242 -20.48 -5.35 23.32
C TYR A 242 -19.07 -5.66 23.84
N LEU A 243 -18.52 -4.88 24.78
CA LEU A 243 -17.28 -5.19 25.50
C LEU A 243 -17.29 -6.60 26.13
N LEU A 244 -18.46 -7.08 26.56
CA LEU A 244 -18.62 -8.46 27.07
C LEU A 244 -18.31 -9.54 26.02
N VAL A 245 -18.54 -9.26 24.73
CA VAL A 245 -18.21 -10.16 23.61
C VAL A 245 -16.71 -10.16 23.37
N VAL A 246 -16.08 -8.99 23.38
CA VAL A 246 -14.61 -8.85 23.33
C VAL A 246 -13.96 -9.66 24.45
N ASN A 247 -14.39 -9.43 25.70
CA ASN A 247 -13.84 -10.13 26.85
C ASN A 247 -14.05 -11.66 26.78
N ARG A 248 -15.23 -12.10 26.30
CA ARG A 248 -15.54 -13.52 26.08
C ARG A 248 -14.59 -14.17 25.06
N LEU A 249 -14.38 -13.53 23.90
CA LEU A 249 -13.56 -14.09 22.83
C LEU A 249 -12.08 -14.15 23.22
N LEU A 250 -11.57 -13.08 23.83
CA LEU A 250 -10.19 -13.04 24.34
C LEU A 250 -9.99 -14.03 25.49
N THR A 251 -10.96 -14.22 26.38
CA THR A 251 -10.85 -15.22 27.46
C THR A 251 -10.96 -16.65 26.93
N GLY A 252 -11.85 -16.90 25.97
CA GLY A 252 -12.15 -18.23 25.45
C GLY A 252 -11.13 -18.78 24.46
N TYR A 253 -10.28 -17.94 23.87
CA TYR A 253 -9.26 -18.38 22.92
C TYR A 253 -8.29 -19.41 23.55
N ASP A 254 -8.06 -20.50 22.82
CA ASP A 254 -7.01 -21.49 23.06
C ASP A 254 -6.44 -21.99 21.71
N THR A 255 -5.50 -22.93 21.75
CA THR A 255 -4.81 -23.42 20.55
C THR A 255 -5.71 -24.15 19.55
N SER A 256 -6.93 -24.56 19.93
CA SER A 256 -7.88 -25.17 18.99
C SER A 256 -8.38 -24.19 17.92
N TYR A 257 -8.28 -22.89 18.18
CA TYR A 257 -8.63 -21.83 17.24
C TYR A 257 -7.60 -21.74 16.09
N ASN A 258 -6.36 -22.20 16.31
CA ASN A 258 -5.24 -21.97 15.39
C ASN A 258 -5.43 -22.60 14.01
N ALA A 259 -6.19 -23.69 13.90
CA ALA A 259 -6.50 -24.32 12.62
C ALA A 259 -7.73 -23.69 11.91
N LEU A 260 -8.50 -22.86 12.59
CA LEU A 260 -9.80 -22.35 12.14
C LEU A 260 -9.69 -20.88 11.74
N TRP A 261 -9.58 -20.60 10.44
CA TRP A 261 -9.36 -19.24 9.90
C TRP A 261 -10.37 -18.25 10.45
N ASN A 262 -11.66 -18.57 10.35
CA ASN A 262 -12.72 -17.65 10.70
C ASN A 262 -12.83 -17.44 12.23
N MET A 263 -12.46 -18.44 13.03
CA MET A 263 -12.38 -18.28 14.49
C MET A 263 -11.20 -17.40 14.90
N ARG A 264 -10.03 -17.53 14.25
CA ARG A 264 -8.91 -16.60 14.48
C ARG A 264 -9.28 -15.18 14.07
N ALA A 265 -9.94 -15.02 12.92
CA ALA A 265 -10.43 -13.73 12.45
C ALA A 265 -11.39 -13.11 13.46
N ALA A 266 -12.34 -13.87 14.02
CA ALA A 266 -13.24 -13.39 15.07
C ALA A 266 -12.51 -12.87 16.32
N VAL A 267 -11.44 -13.55 16.76
CA VAL A 267 -10.62 -13.07 17.88
C VAL A 267 -9.86 -11.81 17.47
N ASN A 268 -9.26 -11.76 16.29
CA ASN A 268 -8.52 -10.58 15.82
C ASN A 268 -9.40 -9.34 15.69
N ASN A 269 -10.62 -9.51 15.17
CA ASN A 269 -11.58 -8.42 14.98
C ASN A 269 -11.97 -7.74 16.31
N THR A 270 -11.76 -8.39 17.46
CA THR A 270 -11.96 -7.74 18.75
C THR A 270 -11.00 -6.56 18.97
N PHE A 271 -9.79 -6.62 18.41
CA PHE A 271 -8.84 -5.51 18.49
C PHE A 271 -9.28 -4.32 17.64
N THR A 272 -10.01 -4.55 16.54
CA THR A 272 -10.65 -3.46 15.78
C THR A 272 -11.75 -2.79 16.63
N VAL A 273 -12.57 -3.58 17.32
CA VAL A 273 -13.59 -3.06 18.25
C VAL A 273 -12.95 -2.21 19.36
N LEU A 274 -11.81 -2.63 19.91
CA LEU A 274 -11.07 -1.83 20.89
C LEU A 274 -10.50 -0.56 20.26
N PHE A 275 -9.74 -0.71 19.17
CA PHE A 275 -9.03 0.38 18.49
C PHE A 275 -9.98 1.52 18.10
N ARG A 276 -11.10 1.19 17.42
CA ARG A 276 -12.15 2.13 17.01
C ARG A 276 -13.04 2.59 18.17
N GLY A 277 -13.06 1.82 19.26
CA GLY A 277 -13.75 2.19 20.49
C GLY A 277 -13.11 3.42 21.15
N HIS A 278 -11.79 3.57 21.09
CA HIS A 278 -11.09 4.70 21.71
C HIS A 278 -11.53 6.07 21.15
N GLN A 279 -12.09 6.14 19.95
CA GLN A 279 -12.64 7.37 19.35
C GLN A 279 -14.12 7.62 19.74
N LEU A 280 -14.77 6.69 20.44
CA LEU A 280 -16.18 6.78 20.85
C LEU A 280 -16.33 7.15 22.33
N PRO A 281 -16.98 8.28 22.67
CA PRO A 281 -17.13 8.72 24.07
C PRO A 281 -17.79 7.67 25.00
N ALA A 282 -18.75 6.90 24.49
CA ALA A 282 -19.42 5.86 25.27
C ALA A 282 -18.48 4.71 25.65
N PHE A 283 -17.54 4.35 24.77
CA PHE A 283 -16.55 3.33 25.05
C PHE A 283 -15.53 3.83 26.06
N VAL A 284 -15.00 5.05 25.87
CA VAL A 284 -14.09 5.71 26.82
C VAL A 284 -14.69 5.71 28.23
N ALA A 285 -15.97 6.09 28.36
CA ALA A 285 -16.68 6.08 29.64
C ALA A 285 -16.79 4.67 30.23
N ALA A 286 -17.14 3.67 29.41
CA ALA A 286 -17.30 2.29 29.86
C ALA A 286 -15.98 1.67 30.38
N VAL A 287 -14.89 1.78 29.63
CA VAL A 287 -13.59 1.20 30.00
C VAL A 287 -12.89 1.96 31.14
N THR A 288 -13.21 3.25 31.30
CA THR A 288 -12.75 4.04 32.46
C THR A 288 -13.48 3.63 33.73
N ALA A 289 -14.77 3.32 33.63
CA ALA A 289 -15.58 2.86 34.77
C ALA A 289 -15.27 1.42 35.19
N ASP A 290 -14.92 0.56 34.24
CA ASP A 290 -14.53 -0.83 34.50
C ASP A 290 -13.27 -1.22 33.71
N ARG A 291 -12.19 -1.47 34.44
CA ARG A 291 -10.89 -1.87 33.87
C ARG A 291 -10.83 -3.33 33.41
N SER A 292 -11.89 -4.12 33.60
CA SER A 292 -11.90 -5.57 33.32
C SER A 292 -11.49 -5.91 31.88
N THR A 293 -11.82 -5.05 30.92
CA THR A 293 -11.38 -5.18 29.52
C THR A 293 -9.86 -5.07 29.40
N ALA A 294 -9.23 -4.07 30.01
CA ALA A 294 -7.77 -3.94 30.00
C ALA A 294 -7.08 -5.14 30.67
N ASP A 295 -7.62 -5.60 31.81
CA ASP A 295 -7.14 -6.79 32.51
C ASP A 295 -7.25 -8.06 31.64
N THR A 296 -8.32 -8.17 30.84
CA THR A 296 -8.54 -9.28 29.91
C THR A 296 -7.55 -9.25 28.74
N VAL A 297 -7.31 -8.08 28.15
CA VAL A 297 -6.33 -7.90 27.07
C VAL A 297 -4.92 -8.23 27.56
N HIS A 298 -4.53 -7.76 28.75
CA HIS A 298 -3.25 -8.14 29.37
C HIS A 298 -3.14 -9.65 29.60
N SER A 299 -4.18 -10.27 30.17
CA SER A 299 -4.21 -11.72 30.41
C SER A 299 -4.04 -12.52 29.12
N PHE A 300 -4.72 -12.11 28.04
CA PHE A 300 -4.59 -12.71 26.72
C PHE A 300 -3.15 -12.62 26.19
N ALA A 301 -2.53 -11.44 26.20
CA ALA A 301 -1.15 -11.27 25.73
C ALA A 301 -0.17 -12.12 26.57
N SER A 302 -0.31 -12.05 27.89
CA SER A 302 0.59 -12.70 28.85
C SER A 302 0.59 -14.23 28.78
N ARG A 303 -0.58 -14.85 28.56
CA ARG A 303 -0.74 -16.31 28.51
C ARG A 303 -0.41 -16.92 27.14
N ASN A 304 -0.40 -16.10 26.08
CA ASN A 304 -0.23 -16.56 24.70
C ASN A 304 1.11 -16.14 24.08
N LEU A 305 2.12 -15.76 24.86
CA LEU A 305 3.44 -15.37 24.32
C LEU A 305 4.07 -16.41 23.37
N ALA A 306 3.72 -17.69 23.50
CA ALA A 306 4.20 -18.75 22.62
C ALA A 306 3.70 -18.65 21.17
N LEU A 307 2.71 -17.80 20.88
CA LEU A 307 2.29 -17.51 19.50
C LEU A 307 3.28 -16.60 18.76
N LEU A 308 4.14 -15.88 19.49
CA LEU A 308 5.19 -15.06 18.91
C LEU A 308 6.22 -15.94 18.20
N GLY A 309 6.57 -15.59 16.96
CA GLY A 309 7.39 -16.43 16.08
C GLY A 309 6.61 -17.50 15.28
N THR A 310 5.29 -17.37 15.23
CA THR A 310 4.40 -18.17 14.37
C THR A 310 3.51 -17.24 13.55
N ASP A 311 2.80 -17.77 12.55
CA ASP A 311 1.80 -17.06 11.73
C ASP A 311 0.59 -16.53 12.52
N HIS A 312 0.61 -16.61 13.85
CA HIS A 312 -0.41 -16.11 14.77
C HIS A 312 0.11 -15.02 15.72
N ALA A 313 1.35 -14.57 15.52
CA ALA A 313 1.98 -13.53 16.34
C ALA A 313 1.15 -12.24 16.40
N PHE A 314 0.44 -11.90 15.31
CA PHE A 314 -0.41 -10.71 15.20
C PHE A 314 -1.44 -10.60 16.33
N LEU A 315 -2.00 -11.72 16.82
CA LEU A 315 -2.99 -11.71 17.91
C LEU A 315 -2.39 -11.13 19.20
N VAL A 316 -1.18 -11.56 19.55
CA VAL A 316 -0.49 -11.12 20.77
C VAL A 316 0.03 -9.71 20.62
N THR A 317 0.56 -9.36 19.44
CA THR A 317 1.03 -8.01 19.11
C THR A 317 -0.11 -6.99 19.21
N ASN A 318 -1.27 -7.29 18.64
CA ASN A 318 -2.46 -6.45 18.71
C ASN A 318 -2.95 -6.28 20.15
N ALA A 319 -2.97 -7.36 20.94
CA ALA A 319 -3.28 -7.27 22.36
C ALA A 319 -2.31 -6.37 23.13
N GLY A 320 -1.01 -6.43 22.82
CA GLY A 320 -0.01 -5.55 23.43
C GLY A 320 -0.23 -4.07 23.11
N ARG A 321 -0.48 -3.74 21.83
CA ARG A 321 -0.77 -2.37 21.39
C ARG A 321 -2.03 -1.83 22.06
N GLU A 322 -3.11 -2.60 22.05
CA GLU A 322 -4.38 -2.18 22.67
C GLU A 322 -4.29 -2.08 24.20
N LEU A 323 -3.53 -2.96 24.86
CA LEU A 323 -3.24 -2.81 26.28
C LEU A 323 -2.57 -1.46 26.58
N ALA A 324 -1.53 -1.11 25.82
CA ALA A 324 -0.81 0.14 26.00
C ALA A 324 -1.66 1.37 25.62
N ARG A 325 -2.61 1.25 24.69
CA ARG A 325 -3.57 2.31 24.34
C ARG A 325 -4.42 2.76 25.52
N PHE A 326 -4.73 1.87 26.47
CA PHE A 326 -5.40 2.25 27.72
C PHE A 326 -4.58 3.20 28.62
N LEU A 327 -3.27 3.37 28.39
CA LEU A 327 -2.46 4.39 29.08
C LEU A 327 -2.88 5.83 28.74
N SER A 328 -3.64 6.03 27.66
CA SER A 328 -4.25 7.31 27.33
C SER A 328 -5.19 7.83 28.44
N TYR A 329 -5.76 6.92 29.25
CA TYR A 329 -6.71 7.26 30.30
C TYR A 329 -6.02 7.38 31.66
N GLU A 330 -5.97 8.59 32.21
CA GLU A 330 -5.31 8.87 33.50
C GLU A 330 -5.78 7.93 34.62
N ALA A 331 -7.09 7.65 34.68
CA ALA A 331 -7.70 6.78 35.67
C ALA A 331 -7.21 5.32 35.61
N LEU A 332 -6.78 4.83 34.43
CA LEU A 332 -6.33 3.45 34.24
C LEU A 332 -4.82 3.27 34.37
N ARG A 333 -4.03 4.34 34.24
CA ARG A 333 -2.55 4.29 34.23
C ARG A 333 -1.96 3.53 35.41
N ALA A 334 -2.50 3.70 36.62
CA ALA A 334 -1.98 3.02 37.82
C ALA A 334 -2.07 1.48 37.73
N GLY A 335 -3.10 0.95 37.05
CA GLY A 335 -3.26 -0.48 36.82
C GLY A 335 -2.55 -0.99 35.57
N VAL A 336 -2.57 -0.20 34.49
CA VAL A 336 -2.06 -0.61 33.17
C VAL A 336 -0.54 -0.50 33.08
N ARG A 337 0.11 0.48 33.74
CA ARG A 337 1.58 0.63 33.71
C ARG A 337 2.33 -0.64 34.11
N PRO A 338 2.04 -1.29 35.26
CA PRO A 338 2.70 -2.54 35.62
C PRO A 338 2.46 -3.69 34.64
N GLN A 339 1.29 -3.74 34.00
CA GLN A 339 0.94 -4.76 33.00
C GLN A 339 1.80 -4.60 31.73
N VAL A 340 1.86 -3.38 31.19
CA VAL A 340 2.70 -3.03 30.03
C VAL A 340 4.18 -3.29 30.35
N LYS A 341 4.66 -2.82 31.51
CA LYS A 341 6.04 -3.03 31.95
C LYS A 341 6.39 -4.51 32.12
N GLY A 342 5.48 -5.29 32.72
CA GLY A 342 5.68 -6.73 32.91
C GLY A 342 5.79 -7.51 31.60
N LEU A 343 5.08 -7.09 30.54
CA LEU A 343 5.25 -7.67 29.21
C LEU A 343 6.56 -7.23 28.55
N LEU A 344 6.92 -5.94 28.63
CA LEU A 344 8.20 -5.42 28.13
C LEU A 344 9.41 -6.12 28.78
N ASP A 345 9.32 -6.48 30.06
CA ASP A 345 10.40 -7.18 30.79
C ASP A 345 10.54 -8.66 30.42
N ARG A 346 9.51 -9.24 29.79
CA ARG A 346 9.48 -10.65 29.36
C ARG A 346 9.77 -10.83 27.88
N THR A 347 9.86 -9.73 27.12
CA THR A 347 10.14 -9.72 25.69
C THR A 347 11.39 -8.92 25.38
N SER A 348 11.87 -9.02 24.15
CA SER A 348 13.06 -8.33 23.66
C SER A 348 12.73 -7.54 22.40
N ILE A 349 13.48 -6.44 22.19
CA ILE A 349 13.45 -5.61 20.98
C ILE A 349 13.89 -6.37 19.72
N THR A 350 14.56 -7.52 19.87
CA THR A 350 15.00 -8.40 18.76
C THR A 350 14.47 -9.82 18.93
N GLY A 351 14.48 -10.59 17.84
CA GLY A 351 14.10 -12.01 17.83
C GLY A 351 12.58 -12.21 17.88
N VAL A 352 12.14 -13.44 18.17
CA VAL A 352 10.73 -13.85 18.00
C VAL A 352 9.72 -13.01 18.79
N THR A 353 10.14 -12.36 19.88
CA THR A 353 9.26 -11.52 20.71
C THR A 353 9.24 -10.04 20.32
N ALA A 354 10.05 -9.63 19.34
CA ALA A 354 10.15 -8.23 18.90
C ALA A 354 8.81 -7.59 18.53
N PRO A 355 7.89 -8.26 17.80
CA PRO A 355 6.58 -7.66 17.47
C PRO A 355 5.83 -7.12 18.69
N LEU A 356 5.77 -7.89 19.77
CA LEU A 356 5.11 -7.47 21.01
C LEU A 356 5.91 -6.36 21.72
N TRP A 357 7.23 -6.51 21.83
CA TRP A 357 8.08 -5.53 22.53
C TRP A 357 8.01 -4.16 21.86
N VAL A 358 8.17 -4.11 20.53
CA VAL A 358 8.15 -2.86 19.75
C VAL A 358 6.77 -2.21 19.84
N GLY A 359 5.69 -2.98 19.67
CA GLY A 359 4.33 -2.46 19.79
C GLY A 359 4.01 -1.88 21.16
N LEU A 360 4.45 -2.52 22.24
CA LEU A 360 4.30 -1.99 23.61
C LEU A 360 5.14 -0.74 23.84
N ALA A 361 6.41 -0.76 23.42
CA ALA A 361 7.37 0.32 23.68
C ALA A 361 6.96 1.61 22.96
N GLU A 362 6.56 1.51 21.70
CA GLU A 362 6.05 2.63 20.93
C GLU A 362 4.76 3.18 21.56
N SER A 363 3.78 2.31 21.81
CA SER A 363 2.49 2.73 22.36
C SER A 363 2.64 3.37 23.75
N ALA A 364 3.52 2.85 24.59
CA ALA A 364 3.81 3.44 25.91
C ALA A 364 4.45 4.83 25.79
N ASN A 365 5.39 5.02 24.86
CA ASN A 365 5.99 6.33 24.60
C ASN A 365 4.98 7.35 24.06
N TYR A 366 4.02 6.90 23.27
CA TYR A 366 2.97 7.76 22.72
C TYR A 366 1.93 8.15 23.77
N TYR A 367 1.35 7.18 24.49
CA TYR A 367 0.22 7.41 25.39
C TYR A 367 0.61 7.84 26.82
N ASP A 368 1.88 7.65 27.21
CA ASP A 368 2.41 8.01 28.53
C ASP A 368 3.80 8.65 28.44
N THR A 369 3.95 9.60 27.50
CA THR A 369 5.23 10.24 27.11
C THR A 369 6.09 10.72 28.30
N GLY A 370 5.46 11.19 29.39
CA GLY A 370 6.15 11.63 30.60
C GLY A 370 6.81 10.52 31.44
N ASN A 371 6.63 9.24 31.09
CA ASN A 371 7.07 8.09 31.88
C ASN A 371 7.99 7.13 31.11
N CYS A 372 8.64 7.57 30.04
CA CYS A 372 9.57 6.74 29.26
C CYS A 372 10.66 6.08 30.12
N ALA A 373 11.09 6.70 31.23
CA ALA A 373 12.10 6.15 32.13
C ALA A 373 11.60 4.89 32.86
N TYR A 374 10.31 4.85 33.20
CA TYR A 374 9.68 3.68 33.82
C TYR A 374 9.67 2.48 32.86
N PHE A 375 9.44 2.71 31.57
CA PHE A 375 9.42 1.68 30.53
C PHE A 375 10.79 1.40 29.90
N ALA A 376 11.82 2.17 30.24
CA ALA A 376 13.13 2.16 29.60
C ALA A 376 13.09 2.47 28.09
N THR A 377 12.25 3.42 27.68
CA THR A 377 11.98 3.74 26.26
C THR A 377 12.34 5.18 25.88
N CYS A 378 13.06 5.93 26.72
CA CYS A 378 13.37 7.34 26.44
C CYS A 378 14.21 7.55 25.17
N ASP A 379 15.09 6.60 24.83
CA ASP A 379 15.92 6.60 23.62
C ASP A 379 15.40 5.59 22.58
N LEU A 380 14.08 5.33 22.56
CA LEU A 380 13.48 4.30 21.71
C LEU A 380 13.89 4.40 20.22
N PRO A 381 13.90 5.58 19.57
CA PRO A 381 14.34 5.67 18.17
C PRO A 381 15.76 5.14 17.96
N ASP A 382 16.71 5.50 18.82
CA ASP A 382 18.10 5.03 18.72
C ASP A 382 18.23 3.53 19.04
N ARG A 383 17.40 3.02 19.96
CA ARG A 383 17.37 1.59 20.29
C ARG A 383 16.85 0.76 19.12
N LEU A 384 15.75 1.18 18.50
CA LEU A 384 15.20 0.54 17.31
C LEU A 384 16.21 0.60 16.17
N ASP A 385 16.86 1.74 15.97
CA ASP A 385 17.86 1.88 14.93
C ASP A 385 19.03 0.90 15.07
N ARG A 386 19.61 0.80 16.27
CA ARG A 386 20.71 -0.14 16.55
C ARG A 386 20.29 -1.60 16.45
N ALA A 387 19.03 -1.91 16.78
CA ALA A 387 18.51 -3.27 16.79
C ALA A 387 18.13 -3.76 15.39
N ALA A 388 17.44 -2.91 14.62
CA ALA A 388 16.79 -3.29 13.37
C ALA A 388 17.57 -2.85 12.12
N LEU A 389 18.42 -1.81 12.18
CA LEU A 389 19.13 -1.30 11.00
C LEU A 389 20.62 -1.02 11.29
N PRO A 390 21.43 -1.99 11.73
CA PRO A 390 22.84 -1.76 12.04
C PRO A 390 23.73 -1.48 10.81
N VAL A 391 23.30 -1.88 9.60
CA VAL A 391 24.10 -1.66 8.38
C VAL A 391 23.91 -0.24 7.84
N ARG A 392 25.03 0.40 7.47
CA ARG A 392 25.09 1.70 6.80
C ARG A 392 26.05 1.60 5.62
N HIS A 393 25.56 1.80 4.41
CA HIS A 393 26.36 1.71 3.20
C HIS A 393 26.09 2.88 2.26
N ASP A 394 27.15 3.57 1.84
CA ASP A 394 27.05 4.71 0.94
C ASP A 394 27.28 4.24 -0.50
N CYS A 395 26.21 4.16 -1.31
CA CYS A 395 26.33 3.86 -2.73
C CYS A 395 26.93 5.04 -3.51
N SER A 396 26.51 6.26 -3.15
CA SER A 396 26.96 7.52 -3.76
C SER A 396 26.70 8.69 -2.80
N GLY A 397 26.99 9.93 -3.24
CA GLY A 397 26.62 11.13 -2.49
C GLY A 397 25.09 11.34 -2.38
N SER A 398 24.32 10.81 -3.32
CA SER A 398 22.86 10.95 -3.40
C SER A 398 22.09 9.71 -2.93
N LEU A 399 22.79 8.63 -2.55
CA LEU A 399 22.14 7.37 -2.18
C LEU A 399 22.83 6.68 -0.99
N ARG A 400 22.04 6.28 0.01
CA ARG A 400 22.47 5.47 1.17
C ARG A 400 21.59 4.24 1.28
N ILE A 401 22.17 3.10 1.61
CA ILE A 401 21.44 1.93 2.11
C ILE A 401 21.58 1.86 3.63
N ARG A 402 20.45 1.68 4.30
CA ARG A 402 20.33 1.24 5.70
C ARG A 402 19.72 -0.14 5.70
N ALA A 403 20.36 -1.12 6.30
CA ALA A 403 19.81 -2.47 6.27
C ALA A 403 19.88 -3.16 7.62
N GLN A 404 18.98 -4.11 7.83
CA GLN A 404 19.05 -5.03 8.94
C GLN A 404 20.23 -5.99 8.75
N GLU A 405 20.30 -6.63 7.59
CA GLU A 405 21.42 -7.44 7.14
C GLU A 405 21.51 -7.43 5.61
N MET A 406 22.71 -7.21 5.06
CA MET A 406 23.02 -7.44 3.66
C MET A 406 24.51 -7.77 3.54
N SER A 407 24.84 -8.78 2.73
CA SER A 407 26.22 -9.08 2.36
C SER A 407 26.82 -7.96 1.51
N ALA A 408 28.16 -7.89 1.47
CA ALA A 408 28.86 -6.94 0.61
C ALA A 408 28.48 -7.09 -0.88
N ALA A 409 28.21 -8.32 -1.34
CA ALA A 409 27.79 -8.59 -2.71
C ALA A 409 26.38 -8.04 -2.99
N GLN A 410 25.42 -8.28 -2.09
CA GLN A 410 24.05 -7.75 -2.20
C GLN A 410 24.05 -6.22 -2.18
N LEU A 411 24.83 -5.59 -1.28
CA LEU A 411 24.98 -4.13 -1.25
C LEU A 411 25.52 -3.60 -2.58
N ALA A 412 26.58 -4.21 -3.11
CA ALA A 412 27.18 -3.78 -4.37
C ALA A 412 26.21 -3.95 -5.56
N SER A 413 25.49 -5.07 -5.65
CA SER A 413 24.52 -5.31 -6.72
C SER A 413 23.32 -4.37 -6.64
N THR A 414 22.81 -4.10 -5.44
CA THR A 414 21.72 -3.14 -5.22
C THR A 414 22.15 -1.73 -5.62
N CYS A 415 23.33 -1.27 -5.18
CA CYS A 415 23.86 0.03 -5.58
C CYS A 415 24.04 0.14 -7.11
N ALA A 416 24.55 -0.91 -7.76
CA ALA A 416 24.74 -0.94 -9.21
C ALA A 416 23.40 -0.89 -9.96
N SER A 417 22.38 -1.62 -9.49
CA SER A 417 21.03 -1.59 -10.08
C SER A 417 20.40 -0.21 -9.96
N LEU A 418 20.45 0.41 -8.76
CA LEU A 418 19.87 1.74 -8.56
C LEU A 418 20.58 2.81 -9.39
N ALA A 419 21.92 2.75 -9.50
CA ALA A 419 22.67 3.65 -10.37
C ALA A 419 22.33 3.47 -11.86
N GLY A 420 22.09 2.23 -12.31
CA GLY A 420 21.65 1.96 -13.68
C GLY A 420 20.23 2.47 -13.95
N GLN A 421 19.31 2.27 -13.01
CA GLN A 421 17.95 2.76 -13.12
C GLN A 421 17.88 4.28 -13.11
N ASP A 422 18.70 4.94 -12.29
CA ASP A 422 18.84 6.40 -12.24
C ASP A 422 19.16 6.97 -13.64
N ALA A 423 20.18 6.41 -14.31
CA ALA A 423 20.53 6.80 -15.66
C ALA A 423 19.41 6.50 -16.68
N PHE A 424 18.75 5.34 -16.56
CA PHE A 424 17.62 4.97 -17.40
C PHE A 424 16.44 5.95 -17.25
N PHE A 425 16.08 6.28 -16.01
CA PHE A 425 15.03 7.22 -15.70
C PHE A 425 15.32 8.58 -16.33
N HIS A 426 16.50 9.15 -16.11
CA HIS A 426 16.86 10.47 -16.64
C HIS A 426 16.83 10.51 -18.17
N GLY A 427 17.26 9.43 -18.84
CA GLY A 427 17.15 9.31 -20.29
C GLY A 427 15.70 9.29 -20.79
N LEU A 428 14.81 8.66 -20.00
CA LEU A 428 13.39 8.54 -20.33
C LEU A 428 12.62 9.83 -20.02
N ALA A 429 12.76 10.36 -18.81
CA ALA A 429 12.15 11.60 -18.33
C ALA A 429 12.64 12.84 -19.10
N ARG A 430 13.91 12.85 -19.55
CA ARG A 430 14.59 13.99 -20.18
C ARG A 430 14.51 15.26 -19.32
N ASP A 431 14.67 15.11 -18.01
CA ASP A 431 14.74 16.24 -17.10
C ASP A 431 16.10 16.98 -17.20
N ASP A 432 16.12 18.21 -16.70
CA ASP A 432 17.30 19.06 -16.57
C ASP A 432 17.77 19.21 -15.11
N GLY A 433 17.47 18.22 -14.27
CA GLY A 433 17.78 18.20 -12.84
C GLY A 433 16.54 18.37 -11.94
N PRO A 434 16.77 18.49 -10.61
CA PRO A 434 15.67 18.54 -9.64
C PRO A 434 14.67 19.65 -9.96
N VAL A 435 13.40 19.41 -9.67
CA VAL A 435 12.35 20.43 -9.80
C VAL A 435 12.64 21.62 -8.88
N ALA A 436 12.13 22.79 -9.27
CA ALA A 436 12.36 24.00 -8.49
C ALA A 436 11.74 23.87 -7.09
N GLY A 437 12.54 24.13 -6.05
CA GLY A 437 12.09 24.07 -4.66
C GLY A 437 12.36 22.75 -3.95
N ASP A 438 12.75 21.68 -4.66
CA ASP A 438 13.23 20.46 -4.02
C ASP A 438 14.63 20.70 -3.40
N LEU A 439 14.72 20.51 -2.08
CA LEU A 439 15.92 20.62 -1.27
C LEU A 439 16.46 19.26 -0.82
N ASN A 440 15.86 18.16 -1.29
CA ASN A 440 16.36 16.83 -1.00
C ASN A 440 17.79 16.73 -1.53
N THR A 441 18.66 15.98 -0.85
CA THR A 441 20.04 15.77 -1.33
C THR A 441 20.39 14.30 -1.47
N ARG A 442 19.65 13.43 -0.80
CA ARG A 442 20.02 12.04 -0.65
C ARG A 442 18.80 11.17 -0.37
N LEU A 443 18.61 10.11 -1.16
CA LEU A 443 17.69 9.03 -0.82
C LEU A 443 18.34 8.06 0.18
N GLU A 444 17.53 7.60 1.12
CA GLU A 444 17.88 6.50 2.01
C GLU A 444 16.98 5.29 1.74
N VAL A 445 17.58 4.21 1.23
CA VAL A 445 16.93 2.92 1.01
C VAL A 445 17.08 2.09 2.28
N VAL A 446 15.96 1.82 2.95
CA VAL A 446 15.87 1.04 4.18
C VAL A 446 15.41 -0.37 3.84
N VAL A 447 16.17 -1.39 4.27
CA VAL A 447 15.95 -2.80 3.92
C VAL A 447 15.91 -3.67 5.17
N TYR A 448 14.73 -4.19 5.51
CA TYR A 448 14.57 -5.23 6.55
C TYR A 448 14.80 -6.64 5.99
N ASN A 449 15.03 -7.62 6.86
CA ASN A 449 15.37 -9.00 6.44
C ASN A 449 14.15 -9.82 5.96
N SER A 450 12.94 -9.36 6.24
CA SER A 450 11.69 -10.03 5.89
C SER A 450 10.50 -9.08 5.97
N SER A 451 9.39 -9.52 5.39
CA SER A 451 8.08 -8.86 5.53
C SER A 451 7.63 -8.75 7.00
N ASP A 452 8.05 -9.67 7.87
CA ASP A 452 7.77 -9.66 9.31
C ASP A 452 8.58 -8.64 10.09
N ASP A 453 9.87 -8.49 9.78
CA ASP A 453 10.71 -7.46 10.39
C ASP A 453 10.24 -6.07 9.93
N TYR A 454 9.86 -5.92 8.67
CA TYR A 454 9.21 -4.71 8.17
C TYR A 454 7.94 -4.36 8.96
N GLY A 455 7.01 -5.32 9.12
CA GLY A 455 5.79 -5.15 9.92
C GLY A 455 6.05 -4.86 11.41
N THR A 456 7.18 -5.33 11.93
CA THR A 456 7.57 -5.13 13.34
C THR A 456 8.14 -3.74 13.58
N TYR A 457 9.10 -3.30 12.76
CA TYR A 457 9.92 -2.12 13.06
C TYR A 457 9.55 -0.89 12.25
N ALA A 458 9.12 -1.03 10.99
CA ALA A 458 9.04 0.10 10.07
C ALA A 458 8.03 1.15 10.50
N GLY A 459 6.84 0.71 10.94
CA GLY A 459 5.86 1.60 11.55
C GLY A 459 6.44 2.35 12.76
N ALA A 460 7.09 1.64 13.68
CA ALA A 460 7.63 2.23 14.90
C ALA A 460 8.79 3.21 14.67
N MET A 461 9.57 3.00 13.60
CA MET A 461 10.74 3.81 13.29
C MET A 461 10.43 5.01 12.39
N PHE A 462 9.49 4.86 11.46
CA PHE A 462 9.25 5.84 10.40
C PHE A 462 7.81 6.35 10.35
N GLY A 463 6.92 5.78 11.14
CA GLY A 463 5.51 6.09 11.13
C GLY A 463 4.87 5.80 9.79
N ILE A 464 5.01 4.58 9.30
CA ILE A 464 4.35 4.16 8.07
C ILE A 464 3.31 3.07 8.34
N ASP A 465 2.31 2.98 7.47
CA ASP A 465 1.57 1.72 7.36
C ASP A 465 2.51 0.63 6.83
N THR A 466 2.32 -0.60 7.30
CA THR A 466 3.21 -1.75 6.96
C THR A 466 2.46 -2.89 6.30
N ASN A 467 1.23 -2.64 5.86
CA ASN A 467 0.40 -3.60 5.13
C ASN A 467 0.54 -3.40 3.61
N ASN A 468 1.79 -3.25 3.16
CA ASN A 468 2.18 -3.01 1.77
C ASN A 468 3.54 -3.66 1.47
N GLY A 469 3.94 -3.69 0.21
CA GLY A 469 5.19 -4.26 -0.28
C GLY A 469 6.45 -3.43 -0.01
N GLY A 470 6.31 -2.23 0.56
CA GLY A 470 7.36 -1.24 0.75
C GLY A 470 6.84 0.16 0.44
N MET A 471 7.37 1.19 1.09
CA MET A 471 6.81 2.54 0.98
C MET A 471 7.88 3.58 0.66
N TYR A 472 7.59 4.47 -0.29
CA TYR A 472 8.28 5.74 -0.44
C TYR A 472 7.67 6.80 0.49
N LEU A 473 8.47 7.22 1.47
CA LEU A 473 8.18 8.32 2.39
C LEU A 473 8.97 9.55 1.94
N GLU A 474 8.27 10.46 1.26
CA GLU A 474 8.87 11.68 0.68
C GLU A 474 9.25 12.70 1.75
N GLY A 475 8.35 12.95 2.71
CA GLY A 475 8.45 14.07 3.64
C GLY A 475 8.09 15.40 2.98
N ASP A 476 8.67 16.50 3.45
CA ASP A 476 8.52 17.82 2.84
C ASP A 476 9.75 18.11 1.96
N PRO A 477 9.66 17.96 0.62
CA PRO A 477 10.81 18.16 -0.26
C PRO A 477 11.34 19.60 -0.22
N SER A 478 10.54 20.58 0.21
CA SER A 478 10.94 21.98 0.34
C SER A 478 11.63 22.31 1.67
N ALA A 479 11.57 21.41 2.65
CA ALA A 479 12.17 21.61 3.96
C ALA A 479 13.69 21.34 3.95
N ALA A 480 14.46 22.27 4.50
CA ALA A 480 15.88 22.06 4.71
C ALA A 480 16.12 20.90 5.67
N GLY A 481 16.87 19.89 5.23
CA GLY A 481 17.17 18.69 6.02
C GLY A 481 16.12 17.58 5.92
N ASN A 482 15.17 17.69 4.97
CA ASN A 482 14.30 16.56 4.64
C ASN A 482 15.13 15.33 4.22
N GLN A 483 14.68 14.15 4.63
CA GLN A 483 15.33 12.88 4.34
C GLN A 483 14.31 11.94 3.70
N PRO A 484 14.23 11.89 2.36
CA PRO A 484 13.36 10.97 1.66
C PRO A 484 13.84 9.54 1.90
N ARG A 485 12.89 8.60 2.05
CA ARG A 485 13.19 7.20 2.32
C ARG A 485 12.37 6.28 1.44
N PHE A 486 13.02 5.29 0.86
CA PHE A 486 12.33 4.09 0.39
C PHE A 486 12.51 3.00 1.44
N ILE A 487 11.41 2.48 2.00
CA ILE A 487 11.43 1.56 3.14
C ILE A 487 10.80 0.24 2.72
N ALA A 488 11.61 -0.82 2.64
CA ALA A 488 11.18 -2.14 2.19
C ALA A 488 11.96 -3.25 2.89
N TYR A 489 11.91 -4.45 2.31
CA TYR A 489 12.50 -5.66 2.88
C TYR A 489 12.93 -6.65 1.80
N GLU A 490 13.79 -7.59 2.17
CA GLU A 490 14.11 -8.75 1.34
C GLU A 490 12.84 -9.59 1.14
N ALA A 491 12.51 -9.93 -0.11
CA ALA A 491 11.44 -10.87 -0.45
C ALA A 491 11.84 -12.30 -0.04
N GLU A 492 11.64 -12.66 1.22
CA GLU A 492 12.18 -13.88 1.81
C GLU A 492 11.69 -15.18 1.15
N TRP A 493 10.56 -15.12 0.44
CA TRP A 493 9.99 -16.22 -0.34
C TRP A 493 10.73 -16.52 -1.65
N LEU A 494 11.60 -15.61 -2.12
CA LEU A 494 12.43 -15.81 -3.32
C LEU A 494 13.79 -16.45 -3.03
N ARG A 495 14.10 -16.73 -1.75
CA ARG A 495 15.38 -17.33 -1.37
C ARG A 495 15.64 -18.66 -2.10
N PRO A 496 16.89 -18.94 -2.54
CA PRO A 496 18.11 -18.21 -2.17
C PRO A 496 18.39 -16.94 -2.98
N ASP A 497 17.55 -16.56 -3.94
CA ASP A 497 17.74 -15.33 -4.70
C ASP A 497 17.40 -14.11 -3.84
N PHE A 498 18.35 -13.18 -3.74
CA PHE A 498 18.14 -11.95 -2.99
C PHE A 498 17.46 -10.90 -3.88
N GLN A 499 16.28 -10.47 -3.45
CA GLN A 499 15.57 -9.35 -4.05
C GLN A 499 14.99 -8.47 -2.95
N ILE A 500 15.12 -7.16 -3.10
CA ILE A 500 14.39 -6.20 -2.28
C ILE A 500 13.03 -6.03 -2.96
N TRP A 501 11.95 -6.31 -2.23
CA TRP A 501 10.61 -6.28 -2.79
C TRP A 501 10.26 -4.88 -3.31
N ASN A 502 9.68 -4.81 -4.51
CA ASN A 502 9.28 -3.57 -5.21
C ASN A 502 10.37 -2.50 -5.42
N LEU A 503 11.65 -2.84 -5.27
CA LEU A 503 12.78 -1.88 -5.30
C LEU A 503 12.77 -0.92 -6.50
N ASN A 504 12.64 -1.46 -7.72
CA ASN A 504 12.74 -0.64 -8.92
C ASN A 504 11.47 0.19 -9.16
N HIS A 505 10.30 -0.30 -8.75
CA HIS A 505 9.07 0.48 -8.79
C HIS A 505 9.21 1.70 -7.86
N GLU A 506 9.54 1.45 -6.59
CA GLU A 506 9.60 2.49 -5.55
C GLU A 506 10.73 3.49 -5.73
N TYR A 507 11.88 3.05 -6.27
CA TYR A 507 12.94 3.98 -6.64
C TYR A 507 12.48 4.96 -7.72
N THR A 508 11.55 4.56 -8.58
CA THR A 508 10.98 5.47 -9.59
C THR A 508 10.14 6.57 -8.94
N HIS A 509 9.37 6.28 -7.89
CA HIS A 509 8.61 7.31 -7.18
C HIS A 509 9.49 8.41 -6.60
N TYR A 510 10.64 8.05 -6.02
CA TYR A 510 11.64 9.04 -5.60
C TYR A 510 12.15 9.89 -6.77
N LEU A 511 12.49 9.25 -7.89
CA LEU A 511 12.99 9.97 -9.06
C LEU A 511 11.90 10.86 -9.69
N ASP A 512 10.65 10.41 -9.74
CA ASP A 512 9.50 11.15 -10.27
C ASP A 512 9.21 12.39 -9.40
N GLY A 513 9.06 12.20 -8.08
CA GLY A 513 8.84 13.30 -7.14
C GLY A 513 9.97 14.35 -7.17
N ARG A 514 11.22 13.92 -7.36
CA ARG A 514 12.36 14.84 -7.40
C ARG A 514 12.56 15.52 -8.76
N PHE A 515 12.29 14.82 -9.87
CA PHE A 515 12.76 15.21 -11.20
C PHE A 515 11.64 15.36 -12.25
N THR A 516 10.37 15.18 -11.92
CA THR A 516 9.28 15.39 -12.90
C THR A 516 8.08 16.11 -12.31
N MET A 517 7.83 15.96 -11.01
CA MET A 517 6.66 16.50 -10.32
C MET A 517 7.07 17.59 -9.32
N ALA A 518 6.56 18.82 -9.47
CA ALA A 518 6.92 19.92 -8.56
C ALA A 518 6.09 19.91 -7.27
N GLY A 519 6.70 20.22 -6.13
CA GLY A 519 6.00 20.22 -4.84
C GLY A 519 6.03 18.85 -4.18
N ASP A 520 5.13 18.60 -3.24
CA ASP A 520 4.97 17.30 -2.60
C ASP A 520 3.95 16.41 -3.35
N PHE A 521 3.81 15.17 -2.88
CA PHE A 521 2.81 14.23 -3.39
C PHE A 521 1.38 14.82 -3.46
N ALA A 522 0.97 15.60 -2.45
CA ALA A 522 -0.37 16.18 -2.40
C ALA A 522 -0.59 17.24 -3.48
N ASP A 523 0.42 18.09 -3.74
CA ASP A 523 0.41 19.03 -4.86
C ASP A 523 0.19 18.31 -6.20
N GLY A 524 0.90 17.19 -6.39
CA GLY A 524 0.80 16.33 -7.58
C GLY A 524 -0.56 15.68 -7.80
N MET A 525 -1.34 15.48 -6.73
CA MET A 525 -2.66 14.84 -6.77
C MET A 525 -3.83 15.82 -6.96
N THR A 526 -3.57 17.13 -7.08
CA THR A 526 -4.62 18.16 -7.30
C THR A 526 -5.38 18.00 -8.63
N THR A 527 -4.82 17.25 -9.58
CA THR A 527 -5.51 16.76 -10.79
C THR A 527 -5.25 15.27 -10.97
N PRO A 528 -6.05 14.52 -11.74
CA PRO A 528 -5.80 13.10 -11.98
C PRO A 528 -4.45 12.86 -12.68
N THR A 529 -3.47 12.39 -11.92
CA THR A 529 -2.08 12.12 -12.34
C THR A 529 -1.67 10.67 -12.10
N VAL A 530 -2.52 9.83 -11.48
CA VAL A 530 -2.20 8.44 -11.10
C VAL A 530 -1.83 7.56 -12.30
N TRP A 531 -2.42 7.81 -13.48
CA TRP A 531 -2.04 7.11 -14.72
C TRP A 531 -0.55 7.29 -15.06
N TRP A 532 0.02 8.45 -14.70
CA TRP A 532 1.43 8.76 -14.83
C TRP A 532 2.20 8.22 -13.64
N VAL A 533 1.87 8.61 -12.41
CA VAL A 533 2.68 8.25 -11.22
C VAL A 533 2.90 6.74 -11.11
N GLU A 534 1.83 5.95 -11.10
CA GLU A 534 1.93 4.50 -10.97
C GLU A 534 2.29 3.84 -12.30
N GLY A 535 1.71 4.32 -13.40
CA GLY A 535 2.01 3.78 -14.73
C GLY A 535 3.47 3.97 -15.16
N PHE A 536 4.12 5.05 -14.72
CA PHE A 536 5.50 5.37 -15.01
C PHE A 536 6.45 4.61 -14.12
N ALA A 537 6.13 4.45 -12.83
CA ALA A 537 6.85 3.54 -11.94
C ALA A 537 6.86 2.11 -12.50
N GLU A 538 5.72 1.62 -12.97
CA GLU A 538 5.64 0.33 -13.65
C GLU A 538 6.45 0.28 -14.93
N TYR A 539 6.30 1.30 -15.78
CA TYR A 539 6.98 1.33 -17.06
C TYR A 539 8.50 1.35 -16.91
N VAL A 540 9.02 2.13 -15.96
CA VAL A 540 10.45 2.16 -15.63
C VAL A 540 10.90 0.83 -15.05
N SER A 541 10.20 0.28 -14.05
CA SER A 541 10.55 -0.99 -13.40
C SER A 541 10.71 -2.13 -14.42
N TYR A 542 9.67 -2.40 -15.22
CA TYR A 542 9.70 -3.49 -16.19
C TYR A 542 10.69 -3.24 -17.32
N SER A 543 10.74 -2.01 -17.86
CA SER A 543 11.60 -1.71 -19.01
C SER A 543 13.08 -1.74 -18.63
N TYR A 544 13.45 -1.17 -17.47
CA TYR A 544 14.82 -1.19 -16.97
C TYR A 544 15.31 -2.63 -16.70
N ARG A 545 14.44 -3.46 -16.09
CA ARG A 545 14.74 -4.88 -15.81
C ARG A 545 14.63 -5.77 -17.05
N ARG A 546 14.14 -5.23 -18.17
CA ARG A 546 13.86 -5.96 -19.44
C ARG A 546 12.91 -7.12 -19.24
N LEU A 547 11.92 -6.93 -18.39
CA LEU A 547 10.87 -7.90 -18.15
C LEU A 547 9.66 -7.58 -19.03
N THR A 548 9.01 -8.63 -19.48
CA THR A 548 7.72 -8.48 -20.16
C THR A 548 6.63 -8.39 -19.10
N TYR A 549 5.77 -7.39 -19.21
CA TYR A 549 4.63 -7.25 -18.31
C TYR A 549 3.42 -8.01 -18.86
N ASP A 550 3.45 -9.34 -18.77
CA ASP A 550 2.48 -10.23 -19.40
C ASP A 550 1.03 -9.95 -18.97
N ALA A 551 0.82 -9.64 -17.69
CA ALA A 551 -0.51 -9.32 -17.18
C ALA A 551 -1.08 -8.03 -17.80
N ALA A 552 -0.27 -6.98 -17.96
CA ALA A 552 -0.67 -5.78 -18.67
C ALA A 552 -0.94 -6.05 -20.16
N ILE A 553 -0.13 -6.88 -20.81
CA ILE A 553 -0.37 -7.29 -22.21
C ILE A 553 -1.68 -8.07 -22.34
N ALA A 554 -2.03 -8.92 -21.37
CA ALA A 554 -3.31 -9.61 -21.34
C ALA A 554 -4.50 -8.62 -21.18
N GLU A 555 -4.36 -7.59 -20.34
CA GLU A 555 -5.35 -6.51 -20.24
C GLU A 555 -5.51 -5.75 -21.57
N ALA A 556 -4.40 -5.50 -22.29
CA ALA A 556 -4.43 -4.84 -23.59
C ALA A 556 -5.37 -5.56 -24.58
N GLY A 557 -5.39 -6.90 -24.56
CA GLY A 557 -6.28 -7.72 -25.40
C GLY A 557 -7.77 -7.50 -25.13
N LYS A 558 -8.13 -7.13 -23.89
CA LYS A 558 -9.52 -6.84 -23.50
C LYS A 558 -10.02 -5.51 -24.07
N ARG A 559 -9.12 -4.55 -24.31
CA ARG A 559 -9.43 -3.20 -24.83
C ARG A 559 -10.51 -2.49 -24.01
N THR A 560 -10.45 -2.64 -22.68
CA THR A 560 -11.47 -2.18 -21.74
C THR A 560 -11.63 -0.66 -21.73
N TYR A 561 -10.53 0.10 -21.79
CA TYR A 561 -10.55 1.56 -21.66
C TYR A 561 -10.00 2.27 -22.90
N PRO A 562 -10.64 3.36 -23.38
CA PRO A 562 -9.97 4.32 -24.24
C PRO A 562 -8.92 5.10 -23.44
N LEU A 563 -7.85 5.55 -24.11
CA LEU A 563 -6.75 6.28 -23.46
C LEU A 563 -7.25 7.54 -22.75
N SER A 564 -8.19 8.26 -23.35
CA SER A 564 -8.77 9.47 -22.80
C SER A 564 -9.46 9.27 -21.43
N THR A 565 -9.95 8.07 -21.13
CA THR A 565 -10.50 7.68 -19.81
C THR A 565 -9.39 7.39 -18.80
N LEU A 566 -8.26 6.85 -19.23
CA LEU A 566 -7.13 6.56 -18.34
C LEU A 566 -6.51 7.85 -17.79
N PHE A 567 -6.57 8.96 -18.52
CA PHE A 567 -6.20 10.27 -17.98
C PHE A 567 -7.06 10.74 -16.80
N ASP A 568 -8.18 10.09 -16.50
CA ASP A 568 -9.04 10.41 -15.35
C ASP A 568 -8.83 9.45 -14.17
N THR A 569 -7.78 8.61 -14.21
CA THR A 569 -7.48 7.64 -13.14
C THR A 569 -7.07 8.37 -11.86
N THR A 570 -7.74 8.03 -10.76
CA THR A 570 -7.43 8.42 -9.38
C THR A 570 -7.48 7.18 -8.50
N TYR A 571 -6.91 7.22 -7.29
CA TYR A 571 -7.04 6.12 -6.33
C TYR A 571 -8.51 5.85 -5.95
N ASP A 572 -9.35 6.89 -5.89
CA ASP A 572 -10.76 6.77 -5.50
C ASP A 572 -11.66 6.11 -6.56
N ASN A 573 -11.29 6.18 -7.84
CA ASN A 573 -12.19 5.80 -8.94
C ASN A 573 -11.72 4.59 -9.74
N SER A 574 -10.70 3.88 -9.23
CA SER A 574 -9.99 2.84 -9.96
C SER A 574 -9.62 1.68 -9.04
N ASP A 575 -9.58 0.48 -9.62
CA ASP A 575 -8.96 -0.68 -8.99
C ASP A 575 -7.46 -0.75 -9.35
N SER A 576 -6.74 -1.69 -8.73
CA SER A 576 -5.31 -1.88 -9.01
C SER A 576 -5.04 -2.21 -10.48
N THR A 577 -5.94 -2.92 -11.16
CA THR A 577 -5.79 -3.24 -12.58
C THR A 577 -5.77 -1.97 -13.43
N ARG A 578 -6.67 -1.02 -13.17
CA ARG A 578 -6.69 0.26 -13.88
C ARG A 578 -5.51 1.15 -13.49
N ILE A 579 -5.08 1.12 -12.24
CA ILE A 579 -3.96 1.93 -11.74
C ILE A 579 -2.63 1.48 -12.38
N TYR A 580 -2.23 0.22 -12.16
CA TYR A 580 -0.88 -0.24 -12.50
C TYR A 580 -0.80 -0.75 -13.95
N ARG A 581 -1.63 -1.74 -14.32
CA ARG A 581 -1.56 -2.38 -15.65
C ARG A 581 -1.97 -1.43 -16.77
N TRP A 582 -3.12 -0.78 -16.63
CA TRP A 582 -3.58 0.18 -17.63
C TRP A 582 -2.78 1.50 -17.59
N GLY A 583 -2.29 1.92 -16.42
CA GLY A 583 -1.32 3.01 -16.30
C GLY A 583 -0.04 2.74 -17.09
N TYR A 584 0.57 1.56 -16.88
CA TYR A 584 1.74 1.09 -17.62
C TYR A 584 1.54 1.16 -19.13
N LEU A 585 0.42 0.62 -19.63
CA LEU A 585 0.11 0.63 -21.06
C LEU A 585 -0.05 2.07 -21.58
N ALA A 586 -0.74 2.94 -20.83
CA ALA A 586 -0.97 4.33 -21.20
C ALA A 586 0.35 5.11 -21.29
N VAL A 587 1.21 4.98 -20.29
CA VAL A 587 2.54 5.58 -20.28
C VAL A 587 3.38 5.06 -21.43
N ARG A 588 3.46 3.73 -21.60
CA ARG A 588 4.22 3.10 -22.69
C ARG A 588 3.80 3.62 -24.05
N TYR A 589 2.49 3.66 -24.34
CA TYR A 589 1.98 4.17 -25.60
C TYR A 589 2.31 5.66 -25.80
N MET A 590 2.14 6.49 -24.77
CA MET A 590 2.45 7.92 -24.86
C MET A 590 3.94 8.16 -25.10
N VAL A 591 4.81 7.39 -24.45
CA VAL A 591 6.27 7.46 -24.64
C VAL A 591 6.64 7.04 -26.07
N GLN A 592 6.12 5.93 -26.57
CA GLN A 592 6.47 5.37 -27.88
C GLN A 592 5.89 6.16 -29.05
N SER A 593 4.61 6.56 -28.92
CA SER A 593 3.83 7.07 -30.06
C SER A 593 3.64 8.59 -30.04
N HIS A 594 3.68 9.22 -28.86
CA HIS A 594 3.27 10.62 -28.68
C HIS A 594 4.23 11.41 -27.79
N ARG A 595 5.54 11.15 -27.95
CA ARG A 595 6.59 11.69 -27.09
C ARG A 595 6.56 13.21 -26.92
N ALA A 596 6.29 13.96 -27.98
CA ALA A 596 6.29 15.43 -27.93
C ALA A 596 5.16 16.01 -27.06
N ASP A 597 3.99 15.36 -27.05
CA ASP A 597 2.89 15.74 -26.17
C ASP A 597 3.19 15.36 -24.72
N LEU A 598 3.79 14.19 -24.50
CA LEU A 598 4.23 13.79 -23.17
C LEU A 598 5.28 14.76 -22.61
N ASP A 599 6.28 15.15 -23.39
CA ASP A 599 7.27 16.16 -22.99
C ASP A 599 6.62 17.50 -22.63
N THR A 600 5.48 17.84 -23.25
CA THR A 600 4.71 19.04 -22.90
C THR A 600 4.00 18.88 -21.56
N VAL A 601 3.41 17.72 -21.29
CA VAL A 601 2.80 17.40 -19.99
C VAL A 601 3.87 17.45 -18.87
N LEU A 602 5.03 16.83 -19.08
CA LEU A 602 6.12 16.81 -18.09
C LEU A 602 6.67 18.20 -17.80
N ARG A 603 6.77 19.10 -18.80
CA ARG A 603 7.12 20.51 -18.53
C ARG A 603 6.10 21.22 -17.65
N HIS A 604 4.81 20.89 -17.78
CA HIS A 604 3.79 21.45 -16.90
C HIS A 604 3.88 20.88 -15.48
N TYR A 605 4.09 19.57 -15.33
CA TYR A 605 4.29 18.93 -14.03
C TYR A 605 5.53 19.48 -13.30
N ARG A 606 6.67 19.59 -13.99
CA ARG A 606 7.92 20.16 -13.45
C ARG A 606 7.79 21.63 -13.01
N ALA A 607 6.79 22.34 -13.54
CA ALA A 607 6.50 23.73 -13.22
C ALA A 607 5.36 23.90 -12.20
N GLY A 608 4.79 22.81 -11.68
CA GLY A 608 3.61 22.84 -10.80
C GLY A 608 2.34 23.35 -11.48
N ASN A 609 2.30 23.36 -12.82
CA ASN A 609 1.18 23.88 -13.60
C ASN A 609 0.15 22.78 -13.90
N TRP A 610 -0.39 22.16 -12.84
CA TRP A 610 -1.30 21.01 -12.92
C TRP A 610 -2.52 21.23 -13.82
N THR A 611 -3.15 22.41 -13.72
CA THR A 611 -4.29 22.80 -14.58
C THR A 611 -3.92 22.86 -16.07
N ALA A 612 -2.70 23.31 -16.40
CA ALA A 612 -2.25 23.39 -17.78
C ALA A 612 -1.95 21.99 -18.34
N ALA A 613 -1.30 21.13 -17.56
CA ALA A 613 -1.11 19.72 -17.90
C ALA A 613 -2.45 19.02 -18.15
N ARG A 614 -3.40 19.22 -17.23
CA ARG A 614 -4.76 18.67 -17.33
C ARG A 614 -5.50 19.16 -18.57
N THR A 615 -5.37 20.45 -18.90
CA THR A 615 -5.94 21.03 -20.12
C THR A 615 -5.31 20.42 -21.37
N HIS A 616 -4.00 20.20 -21.38
CA HIS A 616 -3.32 19.56 -22.50
C HIS A 616 -3.82 18.12 -22.71
N LEU A 617 -3.91 17.33 -21.63
CA LEU A 617 -4.43 15.96 -21.68
C LEU A 617 -5.90 15.90 -22.14
N LYS A 618 -6.79 16.73 -21.57
CA LYS A 618 -8.24 16.61 -21.81
C LYS A 618 -8.75 17.39 -23.01
N THR A 619 -8.09 18.48 -23.40
CA THR A 619 -8.54 19.36 -24.47
C THR A 619 -7.64 19.28 -25.69
N THR A 620 -6.32 19.43 -25.52
CA THR A 620 -5.40 19.35 -26.65
C THR A 620 -5.38 17.93 -27.20
N ILE A 621 -5.01 16.94 -26.39
CA ILE A 621 -5.04 15.52 -26.78
C ILE A 621 -6.48 15.03 -26.90
N GLY A 622 -7.28 15.19 -25.85
CA GLY A 622 -8.69 14.78 -25.83
C GLY A 622 -8.85 13.32 -26.24
N THR A 623 -9.74 13.04 -27.19
CA THR A 623 -9.99 11.69 -27.73
C THR A 623 -9.19 11.39 -29.01
N ARG A 624 -8.31 12.31 -29.46
CA ARG A 624 -7.62 12.18 -30.76
C ARG A 624 -6.78 10.92 -30.86
N TYR A 625 -6.27 10.42 -29.74
CA TYR A 625 -5.40 9.25 -29.69
C TYR A 625 -6.12 7.94 -29.41
N ASP A 626 -7.43 7.94 -29.12
CA ASP A 626 -8.17 6.73 -28.74
C ASP A 626 -8.22 5.67 -29.85
N ALA A 627 -8.33 6.11 -31.12
CA ALA A 627 -8.32 5.19 -32.25
C ALA A 627 -6.94 4.55 -32.47
N GLY A 628 -5.86 5.35 -32.40
CA GLY A 628 -4.48 4.86 -32.50
C GLY A 628 -4.11 3.96 -31.32
N TRP A 629 -4.56 4.31 -30.13
CA TRP A 629 -4.44 3.51 -28.91
C TRP A 629 -5.09 2.13 -29.08
N ASN A 630 -6.33 2.05 -29.58
CA ASN A 630 -7.00 0.77 -29.79
C ASN A 630 -6.25 -0.13 -30.80
N ALA A 631 -5.70 0.47 -31.86
CA ALA A 631 -4.87 -0.23 -32.82
C ALA A 631 -3.56 -0.72 -32.18
N TRP A 632 -2.90 0.12 -31.39
CA TRP A 632 -1.68 -0.23 -30.65
C TRP A 632 -1.93 -1.35 -29.62
N LEU A 633 -3.03 -1.31 -28.87
CA LEU A 633 -3.41 -2.39 -27.95
C LEU A 633 -3.60 -3.73 -28.68
N THR A 634 -4.17 -3.69 -29.88
CA THR A 634 -4.37 -4.90 -30.70
C THR A 634 -3.04 -5.51 -31.12
N ALA A 635 -2.07 -4.68 -31.54
CA ALA A 635 -0.72 -5.12 -31.86
C ALA A 635 0.00 -5.66 -30.60
N CYS A 636 -0.12 -4.92 -29.49
CA CYS A 636 0.51 -5.28 -28.23
C CYS A 636 0.01 -6.63 -27.69
N ALA A 637 -1.30 -6.87 -27.71
CA ALA A 637 -1.89 -8.16 -27.35
C ALA A 637 -1.44 -9.33 -28.26
N ALA A 638 -0.97 -9.03 -29.47
CA ALA A 638 -0.38 -10.00 -30.40
C ALA A 638 1.14 -10.18 -30.21
N GLY A 639 1.72 -9.57 -29.18
CA GLY A 639 3.16 -9.61 -28.87
C GLY A 639 3.98 -8.49 -29.50
N ASP A 640 3.35 -7.56 -30.23
CA ASP A 640 4.01 -6.40 -30.83
C ASP A 640 3.57 -5.10 -30.14
N CYS A 641 4.11 -4.87 -28.94
CA CYS A 641 3.85 -3.64 -28.17
C CYS A 641 4.79 -2.50 -28.58
N GLY A 642 5.38 -2.55 -29.78
CA GLY A 642 6.45 -1.66 -30.23
C GLY A 642 7.77 -1.84 -29.46
N GLU A 643 8.87 -1.34 -30.05
CA GLU A 643 10.18 -1.32 -29.38
C GLU A 643 10.06 -0.60 -28.02
N ALA A 644 10.63 -1.19 -26.97
CA ALA A 644 10.82 -0.47 -25.73
C ALA A 644 11.70 0.74 -26.04
N THR A 645 11.23 1.95 -25.75
CA THR A 645 12.07 3.16 -25.84
C THR A 645 13.04 3.17 -24.67
N ASN A 646 13.90 2.17 -24.61
CA ASN A 646 15.00 2.17 -23.67
C ASN A 646 15.95 3.27 -24.13
N PRO A 647 16.28 4.27 -23.29
CA PRO A 647 17.53 4.98 -23.49
C PRO A 647 18.62 3.91 -23.56
N PRO A 648 19.49 3.92 -24.58
CA PRO A 648 20.53 2.91 -24.68
C PRO A 648 21.35 2.96 -23.39
N ASP A 649 21.41 1.83 -22.67
CA ASP A 649 22.40 1.66 -21.62
C ASP A 649 23.77 1.84 -22.28
N PRO A 650 24.65 2.74 -21.82
CA PRO A 650 25.99 2.88 -22.38
C PRO A 650 26.83 1.58 -22.26
N THR A 651 26.36 0.59 -21.49
CA THR A 651 26.90 -0.75 -21.40
C THR A 651 26.20 -1.79 -22.28
N ASP A 652 25.06 -1.46 -22.91
CA ASP A 652 24.40 -2.34 -23.86
C ASP A 652 25.21 -2.54 -25.14
N PRO A 653 25.23 -3.75 -25.70
CA PRO A 653 25.72 -3.95 -27.04
C PRO A 653 24.74 -3.34 -28.07
N PRO A 654 25.21 -2.59 -29.07
CA PRO A 654 24.34 -2.03 -30.10
C PRO A 654 23.61 -3.14 -30.87
N ASP A 655 22.37 -2.89 -31.28
CA ASP A 655 21.66 -3.72 -32.25
C ASP A 655 22.38 -3.64 -33.60
N LEU A 656 23.27 -4.59 -33.84
CA LEU A 656 24.06 -4.70 -35.06
C LEU A 656 23.35 -5.61 -36.07
N PRO A 657 23.42 -5.30 -37.38
CA PRO A 657 22.81 -6.14 -38.41
C PRO A 657 23.39 -7.57 -38.41
N GLU A 658 22.60 -8.56 -38.80
CA GLU A 658 23.08 -9.94 -38.96
C GLU A 658 24.22 -10.00 -39.99
N CYS A 659 25.33 -10.68 -39.68
CA CYS A 659 26.48 -10.68 -40.58
C CYS A 659 26.13 -11.33 -41.93
N THR A 660 26.68 -10.78 -43.02
CA THR A 660 26.36 -11.22 -44.38
C THR A 660 27.11 -12.49 -44.81
N LEU A 661 28.15 -12.90 -44.06
CA LEU A 661 28.91 -14.11 -44.35
C LEU A 661 27.99 -15.35 -44.24
N PRO A 662 28.11 -16.33 -45.14
CA PRO A 662 27.27 -17.53 -45.12
C PRO A 662 27.59 -18.46 -43.94
N GLU A 663 28.82 -18.42 -43.42
CA GLU A 663 29.19 -19.23 -42.25
C GLU A 663 28.62 -18.64 -40.95
N ARG A 664 27.71 -19.38 -40.31
CA ARG A 664 27.07 -18.98 -39.04
C ARG A 664 28.03 -18.90 -37.86
N THR A 665 29.18 -19.55 -37.94
CA THR A 665 30.25 -19.50 -36.92
C THR A 665 31.28 -18.38 -37.18
N ARG A 666 31.01 -17.49 -38.14
CA ARG A 666 31.90 -16.35 -38.44
C ARG A 666 31.20 -15.03 -38.19
N LEU A 667 31.85 -14.19 -37.40
CA LEU A 667 31.54 -12.78 -37.21
C LEU A 667 32.36 -11.95 -38.21
N ASP A 668 31.89 -10.75 -38.50
CA ASP A 668 32.55 -9.75 -39.33
C ASP A 668 32.44 -8.37 -38.65
N ARG A 669 32.92 -7.32 -39.30
CA ARG A 669 32.86 -5.95 -38.81
C ARG A 669 31.40 -5.50 -38.57
N ASN A 670 31.13 -5.02 -37.36
CA ASN A 670 29.90 -4.32 -36.96
C ASN A 670 28.64 -5.12 -37.28
N CYS A 671 28.64 -6.40 -36.91
CA CYS A 671 27.53 -7.30 -37.18
C CYS A 671 27.32 -8.32 -36.06
N ALA A 672 26.19 -9.01 -36.10
CA ALA A 672 25.77 -10.02 -35.13
C ALA A 672 25.47 -11.38 -35.75
N ARG A 673 25.48 -12.41 -34.90
CA ARG A 673 25.05 -13.77 -35.18
C ARG A 673 23.95 -14.16 -34.21
N SER A 674 22.73 -14.21 -34.70
CA SER A 674 21.57 -14.69 -33.95
C SER A 674 21.43 -16.21 -33.98
N GLY A 675 20.67 -16.75 -33.02
CA GLY A 675 20.35 -18.18 -32.97
C GLY A 675 21.49 -19.08 -32.51
N VAL A 676 22.47 -18.54 -31.79
CA VAL A 676 23.57 -19.32 -31.22
C VAL A 676 23.04 -20.16 -30.04
N SER A 677 23.39 -21.45 -30.03
CA SER A 677 22.93 -22.40 -29.02
C SER A 677 24.05 -23.34 -28.60
N ALA A 678 24.06 -23.75 -27.33
CA ALA A 678 24.99 -24.72 -26.77
C ALA A 678 24.32 -25.49 -25.62
N ARG A 679 24.71 -26.76 -25.40
CA ARG A 679 24.20 -27.55 -24.27
C ARG A 679 24.92 -27.13 -22.98
N ALA A 680 24.29 -27.37 -21.83
CA ALA A 680 24.94 -27.14 -20.54
C ALA A 680 26.26 -27.92 -20.47
N GLY A 681 27.35 -27.21 -20.15
CA GLY A 681 28.71 -27.75 -20.10
C GLY A 681 29.48 -27.73 -21.42
N ASP A 682 28.83 -27.46 -22.55
CA ASP A 682 29.46 -27.37 -23.88
C ASP A 682 29.82 -25.92 -24.25
N TYR A 683 30.45 -25.75 -25.42
CA TYR A 683 30.78 -24.45 -26.00
C TYR A 683 30.13 -24.27 -27.37
N ALA A 684 29.71 -23.04 -27.68
CA ALA A 684 29.56 -22.59 -29.07
C ALA A 684 30.80 -21.78 -29.49
N TYR A 685 31.22 -21.94 -30.73
CA TYR A 685 32.49 -21.43 -31.23
C TYR A 685 32.28 -20.46 -32.38
N LEU A 686 32.86 -19.27 -32.26
CA LEU A 686 32.85 -18.25 -33.32
C LEU A 686 34.26 -17.74 -33.62
N THR A 687 34.48 -17.32 -34.87
CA THR A 687 35.73 -16.69 -35.30
C THR A 687 35.48 -15.35 -35.97
N LEU A 688 36.46 -14.46 -35.90
CA LEU A 688 36.49 -13.21 -36.65
C LEU A 688 37.91 -12.88 -37.11
N TYR A 689 38.02 -12.21 -38.25
CA TYR A 689 39.29 -11.70 -38.75
C TYR A 689 39.42 -10.22 -38.41
N VAL A 690 40.42 -9.86 -37.60
CA VAL A 690 40.67 -8.48 -37.20
C VAL A 690 41.72 -7.85 -38.13
N PRO A 691 41.39 -6.78 -38.88
CA PRO A 691 42.36 -6.09 -39.74
C PRO A 691 43.50 -5.44 -38.96
N ALA A 692 44.64 -5.26 -39.64
CA ALA A 692 45.74 -4.49 -39.06
C ALA A 692 45.32 -3.03 -38.84
N GLY A 693 45.71 -2.46 -37.69
CA GLY A 693 45.39 -1.07 -37.33
C GLY A 693 44.05 -0.88 -36.62
N THR A 694 43.30 -1.95 -36.34
CA THR A 694 42.13 -1.87 -35.45
C THR A 694 42.58 -1.44 -34.04
N THR A 695 42.00 -0.35 -33.53
CA THR A 695 42.35 0.24 -32.23
C THR A 695 41.49 -0.32 -31.09
N LYS A 696 40.33 -0.88 -31.39
CA LYS A 696 39.40 -1.47 -30.41
C LYS A 696 38.56 -2.56 -31.08
N LEU A 697 38.40 -3.68 -30.39
CA LEU A 697 37.44 -4.73 -30.71
C LEU A 697 36.50 -4.89 -29.50
N ARG A 698 35.20 -4.79 -29.72
CA ARG A 698 34.18 -5.14 -28.73
C ARG A 698 33.46 -6.40 -29.18
N LEU A 699 33.34 -7.36 -28.27
CA LEU A 699 32.57 -8.59 -28.42
C LEU A 699 31.49 -8.60 -27.36
N SER A 700 30.29 -9.05 -27.72
CA SER A 700 29.17 -9.05 -26.79
C SER A 700 28.18 -10.17 -27.07
N THR A 701 27.45 -10.56 -26.03
CA THR A 701 26.32 -11.47 -26.13
C THR A 701 25.08 -10.85 -25.49
N HIS A 702 23.90 -11.18 -26.02
CA HIS A 702 22.62 -10.83 -25.42
C HIS A 702 21.49 -11.72 -25.96
N GLY A 703 20.29 -11.59 -25.39
CA GLY A 703 19.11 -12.35 -25.81
C GLY A 703 19.19 -13.85 -25.47
N GLY A 704 18.26 -14.62 -26.03
CA GLY A 704 18.17 -16.06 -25.80
C GLY A 704 17.83 -16.47 -24.36
N THR A 705 17.80 -17.77 -24.11
CA THR A 705 17.62 -18.39 -22.78
C THR A 705 18.93 -19.02 -22.29
N GLY A 706 19.03 -19.32 -20.99
CA GLY A 706 20.20 -19.96 -20.39
C GLY A 706 21.19 -19.00 -19.74
N ASN A 707 22.43 -19.48 -19.55
CA ASN A 707 23.53 -18.73 -18.97
C ASN A 707 24.81 -19.03 -19.76
N ALA A 708 25.37 -18.01 -20.41
CA ALA A 708 26.47 -18.12 -21.35
C ALA A 708 27.59 -17.15 -21.01
N ASP A 709 28.76 -17.70 -20.71
CA ASP A 709 29.98 -16.91 -20.52
C ASP A 709 30.71 -16.69 -21.86
N LEU A 710 31.30 -15.50 -22.03
CA LEU A 710 32.03 -15.10 -23.22
C LEU A 710 33.55 -15.15 -22.98
N TYR A 711 34.27 -15.93 -23.79
CA TYR A 711 35.72 -16.01 -23.76
C TYR A 711 36.32 -15.63 -25.12
N HIS A 712 37.45 -14.90 -25.10
CA HIS A 712 38.16 -14.45 -26.29
C HIS A 712 39.68 -14.71 -26.19
N ARG A 713 40.28 -15.07 -27.32
CA ARG A 713 41.73 -15.17 -27.51
C ARG A 713 42.13 -14.99 -28.98
N ALA A 714 43.28 -14.36 -29.21
CA ALA A 714 43.86 -14.25 -30.55
C ALA A 714 44.66 -15.51 -30.92
N GLY A 715 44.58 -15.95 -32.18
CA GLY A 715 45.40 -17.04 -32.74
C GLY A 715 45.03 -18.47 -32.34
N THR A 716 44.25 -18.68 -31.28
CA THR A 716 43.76 -20.01 -30.86
C THR A 716 42.48 -19.93 -30.03
N TRP A 717 41.76 -21.05 -29.90
CA TRP A 717 40.51 -21.16 -29.14
C TRP A 717 40.70 -20.92 -27.65
N PRO A 718 39.90 -20.05 -27.02
CA PRO A 718 39.86 -19.93 -25.56
C PRO A 718 39.02 -21.04 -24.90
N SER A 719 39.27 -21.30 -23.62
CA SER A 719 38.47 -22.19 -22.76
C SER A 719 38.24 -21.52 -21.40
N LYS A 720 37.40 -22.11 -20.53
CA LYS A 720 37.19 -21.62 -19.15
C LYS A 720 38.48 -21.44 -18.34
N THR A 721 39.54 -22.19 -18.66
CA THR A 721 40.82 -22.17 -17.93
C THR A 721 41.99 -21.54 -18.71
N ASP A 722 41.83 -21.26 -20.01
CA ASP A 722 42.87 -20.67 -20.86
C ASP A 722 42.25 -19.70 -21.88
N PHE A 723 42.32 -18.40 -21.59
CA PHE A 723 41.73 -17.32 -22.37
C PHE A 723 42.57 -16.03 -22.22
N THR A 724 42.38 -15.05 -23.11
CA THR A 724 43.01 -13.72 -22.95
C THR A 724 42.06 -12.72 -22.31
N HIS A 725 40.80 -12.72 -22.74
CA HIS A 725 39.74 -11.90 -22.18
C HIS A 725 38.51 -12.75 -21.92
N ARG A 726 37.75 -12.42 -20.87
CA ARG A 726 36.47 -13.07 -20.58
C ARG A 726 35.48 -12.10 -19.97
N SER A 727 34.21 -12.46 -20.06
CA SER A 727 33.10 -11.93 -19.26
C SER A 727 32.22 -13.13 -18.88
N ALA A 728 31.87 -13.22 -17.59
CA ALA A 728 31.18 -14.36 -17.00
C ALA A 728 30.23 -13.86 -15.90
N LYS A 729 29.15 -13.19 -16.33
CA LYS A 729 28.09 -12.66 -15.48
C LYS A 729 26.93 -13.66 -15.48
N PRO A 730 26.09 -13.68 -14.43
CA PRO A 730 24.86 -14.46 -14.50
C PRO A 730 23.98 -14.02 -15.67
N GLY A 731 23.62 -14.96 -16.55
CA GLY A 731 22.71 -14.75 -17.68
C GLY A 731 23.43 -14.77 -19.03
N ASN A 732 22.90 -14.05 -20.01
CA ASN A 732 23.41 -14.08 -21.39
C ASN A 732 24.03 -12.76 -21.84
N ALA A 733 24.15 -11.78 -20.93
CA ALA A 733 24.57 -10.41 -21.24
C ALA A 733 26.07 -10.21 -20.95
N GLU A 734 26.92 -10.63 -21.88
CA GLU A 734 28.36 -10.54 -21.75
C GLU A 734 28.97 -9.43 -22.62
N THR A 735 30.07 -8.85 -22.17
CA THR A 735 30.84 -7.90 -22.99
C THR A 735 32.32 -8.00 -22.70
N VAL A 736 33.12 -8.15 -23.75
CA VAL A 736 34.57 -8.10 -23.74
C VAL A 736 35.03 -6.96 -24.64
N THR A 737 35.88 -6.07 -24.11
CA THR A 737 36.56 -5.03 -24.91
C THR A 737 38.06 -5.32 -24.95
N VAL A 738 38.61 -5.40 -26.17
CA VAL A 738 40.02 -5.62 -26.45
C VAL A 738 40.57 -4.35 -27.09
N ASN A 739 41.44 -3.65 -26.38
CA ASN A 739 42.13 -2.48 -26.92
C ASN A 739 43.37 -2.92 -27.71
N ASN A 740 43.57 -2.37 -28.91
CA ASN A 740 44.63 -2.76 -29.86
C ASN A 740 44.69 -4.28 -30.10
N PRO A 741 43.59 -4.92 -30.56
CA PRO A 741 43.55 -6.36 -30.79
C PRO A 741 44.63 -6.82 -31.77
N THR A 742 45.16 -8.04 -31.56
CA THR A 742 46.16 -8.63 -32.46
C THR A 742 45.53 -8.84 -33.84
N PRO A 743 46.12 -8.30 -34.92
CA PRO A 743 45.64 -8.50 -36.28
C PRO A 743 45.64 -9.99 -36.67
N GLY A 744 44.66 -10.40 -37.47
CA GLY A 744 44.47 -11.78 -37.89
C GLY A 744 43.29 -12.47 -37.19
N TRP A 745 43.33 -13.79 -37.14
CA TRP A 745 42.24 -14.59 -36.61
C TRP A 745 42.12 -14.50 -35.09
N ASN A 746 40.91 -14.15 -34.66
CA ASN A 746 40.50 -14.10 -33.28
C ASN A 746 39.38 -15.13 -33.06
N TYR A 747 39.39 -15.75 -31.89
CA TYR A 747 38.55 -16.89 -31.55
C TYR A 747 37.73 -16.56 -30.32
N VAL A 748 36.45 -16.91 -30.39
CA VAL A 748 35.44 -16.63 -29.37
C VAL A 748 34.77 -17.94 -28.98
N SER A 749 34.76 -18.24 -27.69
CA SER A 749 34.04 -19.39 -27.15
C SER A 749 32.95 -18.93 -26.20
N ILE A 750 31.74 -19.38 -26.45
CA ILE A 750 30.57 -19.15 -25.61
C ILE A 750 30.40 -20.39 -24.74
N ALA A 751 30.74 -20.30 -23.46
CA ALA A 751 30.64 -21.44 -22.56
C ALA A 751 29.26 -21.46 -21.90
N ALA A 752 28.49 -22.50 -22.16
CA ALA A 752 27.14 -22.64 -21.62
C ALA A 752 27.19 -23.21 -20.20
N GLU A 753 27.04 -22.36 -19.18
CA GLU A 753 26.88 -22.81 -17.78
C GLU A 753 25.51 -23.47 -17.58
N GLN A 754 24.51 -22.99 -18.32
CA GLN A 754 23.23 -23.67 -18.54
C GLN A 754 23.00 -23.83 -20.04
N ALA A 755 22.10 -24.73 -20.46
CA ALA A 755 21.81 -24.88 -21.89
C ALA A 755 21.29 -23.55 -22.44
N VAL A 756 21.93 -23.07 -23.51
CA VAL A 756 21.66 -21.77 -24.11
C VAL A 756 21.02 -21.97 -25.48
N SER A 757 19.98 -21.19 -25.77
CA SER A 757 19.30 -21.20 -27.06
C SER A 757 18.88 -19.81 -27.48
N GLY A 758 19.07 -19.48 -28.76
CA GLY A 758 18.63 -18.20 -29.31
C GLY A 758 19.51 -17.01 -28.94
N LEU A 759 20.75 -17.26 -28.52
CA LEU A 759 21.70 -16.21 -28.15
C LEU A 759 22.13 -15.40 -29.38
N VAL A 760 22.32 -14.10 -29.19
CA VAL A 760 22.93 -13.20 -30.18
C VAL A 760 24.37 -12.92 -29.75
N VAL A 761 25.34 -13.13 -30.64
CA VAL A 761 26.76 -12.80 -30.42
C VAL A 761 27.19 -11.76 -31.44
N SER A 762 27.80 -10.66 -31.02
CA SER A 762 28.16 -9.55 -31.90
C SER A 762 29.62 -9.11 -31.79
N ALA A 763 30.12 -8.46 -32.85
CA ALA A 763 31.46 -7.90 -32.93
C ALA A 763 31.44 -6.48 -33.53
N GLU A 764 32.20 -5.56 -32.93
CA GLU A 764 32.34 -4.16 -33.37
C GLU A 764 33.83 -3.77 -33.40
N PHE A 765 34.34 -3.34 -34.56
CA PHE A 765 35.76 -2.98 -34.75
C PHE A 765 36.11 -2.25 -36.06
#